data_AF-A0A1H7Z6J0-F1
#
_entry.id   AF-A0A1H7Z6J0-F1
#
_cell.length_a   1.000
_cell.length_b   1.000
_cell.length_c   1.000
_cell.angle_alpha   90.00
_cell.angle_beta   90.00
_cell.angle_gamma   90.00
#
_symmetry.space_group_name_H-M   'P 1'
#
loop_
_entity.id
_entity.type
_entity.pdbx_description
1 polymer ?
#
loop_
_entity_poly.entity_id
_entity_poly.type
_entity_poly.pdbx_seq_one_letter_code
_entity_poly.pdbx_strand_id
1 'polypeptide(L)'
;MALEATPETREIMLPGARPASGDPAPAPSTGGPASSGLPASGRRGTQDVPRPGLGHESWRSTVNGHESWRFTVNLRDARGEEHALMVAFLARRTPRSDGDVLLSHGCGWTHSMPRSRTYQACAWRDAGGVELTSLDVSRGWDRSIAESVREACAGGRPIAPDRLLPGPVTLASDRLRLDFGGVADLSVADDGGYHLVLRDDHETWDLRLRPLKPAITESGGEPARELAVPPVGDAVDGDDEAREAFLVSRLAADAVWTRPGQPPVRMTGVGSYRRVHGPGELTQDAASPPADRAHTRIVLHLEDGWDVVACQSAVHDPAGGAAAGRPPSVTLVAPDGAHHDVPARLDAGAPWTSIRTLNSYPTTWRVDAPRAGLALRVSACFQEQERPVLLGLGASLEAAVTAEGELHGRPVRGEGWLEVEPAPRIRDLEHRIERLREVTHAEVVRLYPDSPEPGAVAVLAGLAPRPAWPVDVVAEPLHRALVAPVRHLADAMGRGWRSYAAIAGMEMQGVDSQQYRALAALAELMHTASLIVDDVEDNAPMRRGRPAVHRVFGQATAINTGTHAYLVFDLVARHLLPDDPERRLRLYQVYLDGMRRSHAGQALDILGHHDAMEEAVASGDAATVLERVRTTHRLKTGGVVRGVGEFGAVLAGADGEVLTAISTYFETIGLAYQISDDVADLLAVLARAGDPGARVARVPGEDIREGKVTYPLACAVTLLPQARLREIWEIVRCGGAGQAAAAEVAETLVGCGATAAALADARHAVDEAWLPLQRLLPVNHHTVMIRALGLYAAERHQDE
;
A
#
# COMPACT_ATOMS: atom_id res chain seq x y z
N MET A 1 20.11 -4.53 -23.93
CA MET A 1 21.21 -5.50 -23.74
C MET A 1 21.04 -6.63 -24.75
N ALA A 2 22.06 -6.91 -25.56
CA ALA A 2 22.04 -7.97 -26.56
C ALA A 2 22.35 -9.32 -25.89
N LEU A 3 21.52 -10.34 -26.14
CA LEU A 3 21.73 -11.72 -25.70
C LEU A 3 22.02 -12.59 -26.93
N GLU A 4 23.16 -13.28 -26.88
CA GLU A 4 23.58 -14.29 -27.84
C GLU A 4 22.73 -15.56 -27.70
N ALA A 5 22.39 -16.15 -28.84
CA ALA A 5 21.64 -17.39 -28.95
C ALA A 5 22.58 -18.59 -29.12
N THR A 6 22.28 -19.69 -28.44
CA THR A 6 22.71 -21.03 -28.86
C THR A 6 21.56 -22.03 -28.70
N PRO A 7 21.30 -22.89 -29.71
CA PRO A 7 20.21 -23.87 -29.67
C PRO A 7 20.71 -25.23 -29.20
N GLU A 8 19.83 -26.02 -28.55
CA GLU A 8 19.64 -27.44 -28.90
C GLU A 8 18.46 -28.06 -28.12
N THR A 9 17.45 -28.45 -28.90
CA THR A 9 16.30 -29.30 -28.60
C THR A 9 16.71 -30.72 -28.19
N ARG A 10 16.00 -31.32 -27.23
CA ARG A 10 15.64 -32.75 -27.32
C ARG A 10 14.34 -33.11 -26.58
N GLU A 11 13.63 -34.00 -27.25
CA GLU A 11 12.24 -34.43 -27.15
C GLU A 11 11.73 -35.02 -25.83
N ILE A 12 10.41 -34.91 -25.74
CA ILE A 12 9.42 -35.41 -24.78
C ILE A 12 9.19 -36.93 -24.99
N MET A 13 8.93 -37.66 -23.90
CA MET A 13 8.12 -38.88 -23.95
C MET A 13 7.21 -38.97 -22.71
N LEU A 14 5.89 -38.89 -22.95
CA LEU A 14 4.79 -39.27 -22.03
C LEU A 14 4.59 -40.81 -22.09
N PRO A 15 3.96 -41.44 -21.08
CA PRO A 15 2.50 -41.63 -21.05
C PRO A 15 1.94 -41.52 -19.60
N GLY A 16 0.66 -41.38 -19.28
CA GLY A 16 -0.61 -41.84 -19.87
C GLY A 16 -1.51 -42.26 -18.70
N ALA A 17 -2.80 -41.95 -18.77
CA ALA A 17 -3.69 -41.82 -17.60
C ALA A 17 -4.59 -43.05 -17.27
N ARG A 18 -5.09 -43.06 -16.02
CA ARG A 18 -6.41 -43.56 -15.48
C ARG A 18 -6.61 -45.07 -15.19
N PRO A 19 -7.66 -45.49 -14.41
CA PRO A 19 -8.33 -44.88 -13.22
C PRO A 19 -8.79 -45.88 -12.10
N ALA A 20 -9.32 -45.32 -11.00
CA ALA A 20 -10.41 -45.76 -10.10
C ALA A 20 -10.32 -47.02 -9.18
N SER A 21 -10.55 -46.84 -7.87
CA SER A 21 -11.77 -47.29 -7.12
C SER A 21 -11.51 -47.58 -5.62
N GLY A 22 -12.44 -47.16 -4.74
CA GLY A 22 -12.84 -47.91 -3.53
C GLY A 22 -12.47 -47.36 -2.14
N ASP A 23 -13.41 -46.67 -1.50
CA ASP A 23 -13.62 -46.60 -0.03
C ASP A 23 -14.11 -47.98 0.54
N PRO A 24 -14.21 -48.27 1.87
CA PRO A 24 -14.42 -47.37 3.02
C PRO A 24 -13.69 -47.73 4.36
N ALA A 25 -13.96 -46.92 5.40
CA ALA A 25 -13.55 -47.02 6.82
C ALA A 25 -13.85 -48.35 7.55
N PRO A 26 -13.30 -48.55 8.79
CA PRO A 26 -14.15 -48.43 9.99
C PRO A 26 -13.47 -47.86 11.26
N ALA A 27 -14.30 -47.52 12.25
CA ALA A 27 -13.98 -46.97 13.58
C ALA A 27 -14.00 -48.09 14.69
N PRO A 28 -14.08 -47.81 16.03
CA PRO A 28 -13.09 -48.22 17.03
C PRO A 28 -13.59 -49.22 18.11
N SER A 29 -12.71 -49.73 18.97
CA SER A 29 -13.00 -50.62 20.13
C SER A 29 -12.31 -50.09 21.41
N THR A 30 -13.03 -49.55 22.40
CA THR A 30 -13.69 -50.16 23.59
C THR A 30 -12.78 -50.54 24.77
N GLY A 31 -13.09 -50.00 25.98
CA GLY A 31 -12.72 -50.58 27.28
C GLY A 31 -12.84 -49.62 28.49
N GLY A 32 -13.98 -49.62 29.21
CA GLY A 32 -14.12 -49.13 30.61
C GLY A 32 -13.80 -50.23 31.65
N PRO A 33 -14.26 -50.22 32.94
CA PRO A 33 -15.14 -49.28 33.68
C PRO A 33 -14.53 -48.84 35.06
N ALA A 34 -15.13 -47.97 35.90
CA ALA A 34 -16.12 -48.33 36.93
C ALA A 34 -16.61 -47.10 37.74
N SER A 35 -17.78 -47.29 38.36
CA SER A 35 -18.75 -46.33 38.88
C SER A 35 -18.80 -46.16 40.40
N SER A 36 -19.31 -45.02 40.89
CA SER A 36 -20.28 -44.82 42.00
C SER A 36 -20.31 -43.32 42.33
N GLY A 37 -21.36 -42.60 42.70
CA GLY A 37 -22.78 -42.79 42.98
C GLY A 37 -23.31 -41.43 43.49
N LEU A 38 -24.49 -41.00 43.05
CA LEU A 38 -25.22 -39.75 43.39
C LEU A 38 -25.88 -39.82 44.80
N PRO A 39 -26.45 -38.75 45.43
CA PRO A 39 -27.28 -37.70 44.80
C PRO A 39 -27.33 -36.24 45.36
N ALA A 40 -27.76 -35.35 44.45
CA ALA A 40 -28.66 -34.17 44.55
C ALA A 40 -28.58 -33.12 45.70
N SER A 41 -28.33 -31.85 45.36
CA SER A 41 -29.36 -30.76 45.32
C SER A 41 -28.73 -29.34 45.24
N GLY A 42 -29.41 -28.41 44.56
CA GLY A 42 -29.42 -26.99 44.97
C GLY A 42 -28.60 -25.93 44.21
N ARG A 43 -29.20 -25.38 43.14
CA ARG A 43 -29.25 -23.95 42.72
C ARG A 43 -27.96 -23.09 42.59
N ARG A 44 -27.77 -22.63 41.34
CA ARG A 44 -27.32 -21.30 40.85
C ARG A 44 -26.10 -20.66 41.55
N GLY A 45 -24.94 -20.81 40.93
CA GLY A 45 -23.81 -19.90 41.06
C GLY A 45 -23.30 -19.54 39.66
N THR A 46 -23.28 -18.25 39.35
CA THR A 46 -22.54 -17.66 38.24
C THR A 46 -21.08 -18.07 38.36
N GLN A 47 -20.55 -18.82 37.39
CA GLN A 47 -19.12 -19.13 37.33
C GLN A 47 -18.37 -17.87 36.94
N ASP A 48 -17.68 -17.30 37.92
CA ASP A 48 -16.57 -16.39 37.74
C ASP A 48 -15.56 -17.00 36.75
N VAL A 49 -15.34 -16.30 35.65
CA VAL A 49 -14.18 -16.49 34.79
C VAL A 49 -12.94 -16.13 35.63
N PRO A 50 -11.88 -16.95 35.68
CA PRO A 50 -10.70 -16.62 36.46
C PRO A 50 -10.03 -15.36 35.89
N ARG A 51 -9.99 -14.29 36.68
CA ARG A 51 -9.14 -13.12 36.39
C ARG A 51 -7.68 -13.55 36.52
N PRO A 52 -6.82 -13.36 35.50
CA PRO A 52 -5.39 -13.57 35.65
C PRO A 52 -4.83 -12.56 36.66
N GLY A 53 -4.17 -13.06 37.70
CA GLY A 53 -3.50 -12.24 38.71
C GLY A 53 -2.37 -11.44 38.09
N LEU A 54 -2.50 -10.12 38.12
CA LEU A 54 -1.51 -9.14 37.68
C LEU A 54 -0.36 -9.06 38.69
N GLY A 55 0.79 -9.64 38.35
CA GLY A 55 2.08 -9.26 38.94
C GLY A 55 2.70 -8.13 38.11
N HIS A 56 2.20 -6.89 38.26
CA HIS A 56 2.65 -5.73 37.49
C HIS A 56 2.68 -4.48 38.39
N GLU A 57 3.84 -4.13 38.94
CA GLU A 57 3.95 -2.97 39.85
C GLU A 57 4.94 -1.85 39.51
N SER A 58 5.91 -2.01 38.60
CA SER A 58 6.82 -0.87 38.27
C SER A 58 6.38 0.00 37.08
N TRP A 59 5.30 -0.37 36.39
CA TRP A 59 4.82 0.25 35.14
C TRP A 59 3.79 1.39 35.36
N ARG A 60 3.44 1.68 36.62
CA ARG A 60 2.15 2.28 36.98
C ARG A 60 1.97 3.81 36.82
N SER A 61 2.97 4.62 36.49
CA SER A 61 2.82 6.08 36.67
C SER A 61 2.11 6.86 35.54
N THR A 62 2.08 6.36 34.28
CA THR A 62 1.45 7.10 33.17
C THR A 62 0.24 6.37 32.58
N VAL A 63 -0.90 7.08 32.45
CA VAL A 63 -2.15 6.54 31.85
C VAL A 63 -1.99 6.34 30.32
N ASN A 64 -1.11 7.13 29.72
CA ASN A 64 -0.68 7.03 28.32
C ASN A 64 0.85 6.87 28.28
N GLY A 65 1.34 5.74 27.77
CA GLY A 65 2.75 5.39 27.83
C GLY A 65 3.17 4.55 26.62
N HIS A 66 4.40 4.76 26.16
CA HIS A 66 5.02 4.01 25.07
C HIS A 66 6.42 3.57 25.49
N GLU A 67 6.73 2.30 25.28
CA GLU A 67 8.07 1.77 25.48
C GLU A 67 8.48 0.86 24.31
N SER A 68 9.67 1.09 23.77
CA SER A 68 10.21 0.30 22.65
C SER A 68 11.66 -0.09 22.87
N TRP A 69 12.01 -1.31 22.49
CA TRP A 69 13.37 -1.86 22.50
C TRP A 69 13.73 -2.27 21.08
N ARG A 70 14.82 -1.73 20.54
CA ARG A 70 15.26 -2.00 19.17
C ARG A 70 16.73 -2.39 19.12
N PHE A 71 17.03 -3.44 18.37
CA PHE A 71 18.38 -3.90 18.08
C PHE A 71 18.61 -3.87 16.58
N THR A 72 19.78 -3.43 16.14
CA THR A 72 20.21 -3.52 14.74
C THR A 72 21.56 -4.21 14.71
N VAL A 73 21.74 -5.22 13.86
CA VAL A 73 22.97 -6.04 13.86
C VAL A 73 23.39 -6.34 12.43
N ASN A 74 24.64 -6.04 12.09
CA ASN A 74 25.29 -6.46 10.86
C ASN A 74 26.20 -7.65 11.17
N LEU A 75 25.96 -8.77 10.51
CA LEU A 75 26.54 -10.08 10.77
C LEU A 75 27.23 -10.62 9.51
N ARG A 76 28.28 -11.41 9.70
CA ARG A 76 29.00 -12.11 8.63
C ARG A 76 29.13 -13.58 8.97
N ASP A 77 28.82 -14.45 8.01
CA ASP A 77 29.00 -15.89 8.15
C ASP A 77 30.45 -16.33 7.81
N ALA A 78 30.77 -17.62 7.99
CA ALA A 78 32.09 -18.16 7.68
C ALA A 78 32.47 -18.10 6.18
N ARG A 79 31.52 -17.88 5.29
CA ARG A 79 31.72 -17.70 3.84
C ARG A 79 31.84 -16.22 3.46
N GLY A 80 31.72 -15.33 4.45
CA GLY A 80 31.73 -13.89 4.27
C GLY A 80 30.43 -13.33 3.71
N GLU A 81 29.33 -14.08 3.74
CA GLU A 81 28.00 -13.58 3.38
C GLU A 81 27.50 -12.59 4.44
N GLU A 82 26.87 -11.51 3.99
CA GLU A 82 26.42 -10.41 4.84
C GLU A 82 24.94 -10.57 5.19
N HIS A 83 24.64 -10.42 6.46
CA HIS A 83 23.28 -10.48 7.00
C HIS A 83 23.06 -9.25 7.87
N ALA A 84 21.97 -8.52 7.64
CA ALA A 84 21.58 -7.40 8.48
C ALA A 84 20.23 -7.69 9.12
N LEU A 85 20.18 -7.65 10.46
CA LEU A 85 19.00 -7.99 11.25
C LEU A 85 18.56 -6.77 12.08
N MET A 86 17.29 -6.38 12.00
CA MET A 86 16.67 -5.47 12.98
C MET A 86 15.65 -6.22 13.80
N VAL A 87 15.61 -6.00 15.10
CA VAL A 87 14.63 -6.59 16.03
C VAL A 87 13.98 -5.46 16.83
N ALA A 88 12.65 -5.50 16.97
CA ALA A 88 11.89 -4.51 17.71
C ALA A 88 10.86 -5.17 18.63
N PHE A 89 10.74 -4.63 19.84
CA PHE A 89 9.72 -4.94 20.83
C PHE A 89 9.02 -3.63 21.21
N LEU A 90 7.71 -3.68 21.42
CA LEU A 90 6.89 -2.50 21.65
C LEU A 90 5.77 -2.81 22.67
N ALA A 91 5.63 -1.95 23.66
CA ALA A 91 4.54 -1.97 24.63
C ALA A 91 3.90 -0.57 24.72
N ARG A 92 2.57 -0.51 24.79
CA ARG A 92 1.82 0.75 24.78
C ARG A 92 0.60 0.72 25.69
N ARG A 93 0.32 1.85 26.36
CA ARG A 93 -0.96 2.19 26.99
C ARG A 93 -1.65 3.24 26.18
N THR A 94 -2.92 3.01 25.90
CA THR A 94 -3.77 4.01 25.26
C THR A 94 -5.00 4.22 26.14
N PRO A 95 -5.26 5.45 26.63
CA PRO A 95 -6.50 5.76 27.34
C PRO A 95 -7.70 5.54 26.41
N ARG A 96 -8.76 4.92 26.91
CA ARG A 96 -10.03 4.74 26.20
C ARG A 96 -11.02 5.84 26.60
N SER A 97 -12.02 6.07 25.75
CA SER A 97 -13.08 7.04 26.02
C SER A 97 -14.01 6.65 27.18
N ASP A 98 -14.04 5.36 27.53
CA ASP A 98 -14.79 4.81 28.67
C ASP A 98 -14.06 4.93 30.02
N GLY A 99 -12.82 5.45 30.01
CA GLY A 99 -11.98 5.61 31.20
C GLY A 99 -11.03 4.45 31.48
N ASP A 100 -11.12 3.34 30.74
CA ASP A 100 -10.19 2.22 30.85
C ASP A 100 -8.89 2.48 30.07
N VAL A 101 -7.88 1.62 30.26
CA VAL A 101 -6.60 1.70 29.54
C VAL A 101 -6.43 0.47 28.67
N LEU A 102 -6.30 0.69 27.36
CA LEU A 102 -5.94 -0.36 26.40
C LEU A 102 -4.44 -0.64 26.48
N LEU A 103 -4.10 -1.89 26.82
CA LEU A 103 -2.73 -2.41 26.74
C LEU A 103 -2.51 -3.04 25.37
N SER A 104 -1.46 -2.63 24.68
CA SER A 104 -1.12 -3.12 23.34
C SER A 104 0.35 -3.48 23.27
N HIS A 105 0.66 -4.66 22.73
CA HIS A 105 2.03 -5.13 22.56
C HIS A 105 2.28 -5.60 21.13
N GLY A 106 3.51 -5.43 20.66
CA GLY A 106 3.96 -6.04 19.42
C GLY A 106 5.46 -6.24 19.36
N CYS A 107 5.89 -7.23 18.59
CA CYS A 107 7.30 -7.47 18.28
C CYS A 107 7.47 -7.82 16.81
N GLY A 108 8.68 -7.71 16.29
CA GLY A 108 8.99 -8.11 14.92
C GLY A 108 10.45 -7.94 14.58
N TRP A 109 10.87 -8.55 13.48
CA TRP A 109 12.23 -8.41 12.97
C TRP A 109 12.27 -8.35 11.45
N THR A 110 13.37 -7.82 10.93
CA THR A 110 13.70 -7.81 9.51
C THR A 110 15.04 -8.47 9.29
N HIS A 111 15.17 -9.20 8.18
CA HIS A 111 16.40 -9.82 7.75
C HIS A 111 16.69 -9.40 6.31
N SER A 112 17.83 -8.71 6.11
CA SER A 112 18.32 -8.27 4.80
C SER A 112 19.61 -9.00 4.45
N MET A 113 19.77 -9.39 3.19
CA MET A 113 21.02 -9.93 2.66
C MET A 113 21.50 -9.03 1.51
N PRO A 114 22.46 -8.13 1.75
CA PRO A 114 22.90 -7.10 0.80
C PRO A 114 23.29 -7.62 -0.58
N ARG A 115 24.00 -8.76 -0.65
CA ARG A 115 24.51 -9.30 -1.93
C ARG A 115 23.42 -9.87 -2.81
N SER A 116 22.49 -10.64 -2.25
CA SER A 116 21.33 -11.18 -2.97
C SER A 116 20.20 -10.19 -3.12
N ARG A 117 20.26 -9.03 -2.43
CA ARG A 117 19.22 -8.00 -2.37
C ARG A 117 17.87 -8.57 -1.91
N THR A 118 17.91 -9.48 -0.94
CA THR A 118 16.69 -10.09 -0.37
C THR A 118 16.36 -9.45 0.97
N TYR A 119 15.08 -9.22 1.21
CA TYR A 119 14.54 -8.63 2.42
C TYR A 119 13.33 -9.43 2.91
N GLN A 120 13.28 -9.72 4.21
CA GLN A 120 12.16 -10.36 4.88
C GLN A 120 11.79 -9.57 6.12
N ALA A 121 10.49 -9.51 6.43
CA ALA A 121 9.97 -8.84 7.62
C ALA A 121 8.83 -9.66 8.21
N CYS A 122 8.81 -9.75 9.53
CA CYS A 122 7.74 -10.42 10.27
C CYS A 122 7.38 -9.61 11.51
N ALA A 123 6.11 -9.71 11.92
CA ALA A 123 5.57 -8.95 13.04
C ALA A 123 4.43 -9.71 13.72
N TRP A 124 4.36 -9.58 15.04
CA TRP A 124 3.32 -10.14 15.89
C TRP A 124 2.78 -9.06 16.81
N ARG A 125 1.48 -9.13 17.11
CA ARG A 125 0.79 -8.24 18.03
C ARG A 125 -0.26 -8.99 18.85
N ASP A 126 -0.60 -8.47 20.02
CA ASP A 126 -1.71 -8.99 20.82
C ASP A 126 -3.07 -8.41 20.36
N ALA A 127 -4.15 -8.87 21.00
CA ALA A 127 -5.50 -8.37 20.72
C ALA A 127 -5.61 -6.85 20.93
N GLY A 128 -4.90 -6.30 21.92
CA GLY A 128 -4.87 -4.86 22.16
C GLY A 128 -4.14 -4.09 21.06
N GLY A 129 -3.12 -4.66 20.42
CA GLY A 129 -2.48 -4.10 19.22
C GLY A 129 -3.40 -4.10 17.99
N VAL A 130 -4.26 -5.10 17.85
CA VAL A 130 -5.29 -5.13 16.79
C VAL A 130 -6.34 -4.04 17.03
N GLU A 131 -6.86 -3.93 18.26
CA GLU A 131 -7.83 -2.89 18.60
C GLU A 131 -7.25 -1.48 18.42
N LEU A 132 -6.00 -1.27 18.81
CA LEU A 132 -5.29 -0.01 18.62
C LEU A 132 -5.21 0.40 17.13
N THR A 133 -5.02 -0.57 16.24
CA THR A 133 -5.02 -0.31 14.78
C THR A 133 -6.39 0.21 14.30
N SER A 134 -7.48 -0.30 14.86
CA SER A 134 -8.84 0.18 14.56
C SER A 134 -9.12 1.57 15.13
N LEU A 135 -8.53 1.90 16.29
CA LEU A 135 -8.66 3.22 16.90
C LEU A 135 -7.82 4.28 16.16
N ASP A 136 -6.65 3.92 15.65
CA ASP A 136 -5.74 4.82 14.91
C ASP A 136 -6.41 5.44 13.67
N VAL A 137 -7.29 4.69 13.01
CA VAL A 137 -8.02 5.16 11.82
C VAL A 137 -9.28 5.96 12.13
N SER A 138 -9.62 6.18 13.40
CA SER A 138 -10.85 6.87 13.78
C SER A 138 -10.80 8.40 13.60
N ARG A 139 -9.62 8.98 13.35
CA ARG A 139 -9.43 10.44 13.23
C ARG A 139 -8.51 10.81 12.07
N GLY A 140 -8.99 11.66 11.16
CA GLY A 140 -8.19 12.22 10.06
C GLY A 140 -7.89 11.26 8.91
N TRP A 141 -8.46 10.05 8.92
CA TRP A 141 -8.43 9.11 7.80
C TRP A 141 -9.69 9.22 6.97
N ASP A 142 -9.55 8.99 5.68
CA ASP A 142 -10.64 8.82 4.73
C ASP A 142 -11.64 7.79 5.25
N ARG A 143 -12.93 8.11 5.15
CA ARG A 143 -14.03 7.28 5.67
C ARG A 143 -13.99 5.87 5.09
N SER A 144 -13.71 5.73 3.80
CA SER A 144 -13.62 4.43 3.11
C SER A 144 -12.49 3.57 3.67
N ILE A 145 -11.34 4.18 3.99
CA ILE A 145 -10.22 3.48 4.63
C ILE A 145 -10.59 3.09 6.05
N ALA A 146 -11.12 4.03 6.83
CA ALA A 146 -11.48 3.79 8.22
C ALA A 146 -12.54 2.68 8.36
N GLU A 147 -13.54 2.65 7.49
CA GLU A 147 -14.55 1.59 7.44
C GLU A 147 -13.93 0.24 7.08
N SER A 148 -13.09 0.20 6.04
CA SER A 148 -12.44 -1.04 5.59
C SER A 148 -11.50 -1.63 6.66
N VAL A 149 -10.79 -0.78 7.41
CA VAL A 149 -9.89 -1.20 8.49
C VAL A 149 -10.68 -1.76 9.67
N ARG A 150 -11.76 -1.10 10.07
CA ARG A 150 -12.66 -1.60 11.12
C ARG A 150 -13.27 -2.95 10.74
N GLU A 151 -13.68 -3.10 9.48
CA GLU A 151 -14.18 -4.36 8.94
C GLU A 151 -13.11 -5.46 8.97
N ALA A 152 -11.88 -5.14 8.56
CA ALA A 152 -10.76 -6.08 8.54
C ALA A 152 -10.31 -6.55 9.93
N CYS A 153 -10.29 -5.64 10.90
CA CYS A 153 -9.95 -5.95 12.29
C CYS A 153 -11.13 -6.58 13.07
N ALA A 154 -12.32 -6.67 12.49
CA ALA A 154 -13.48 -7.25 13.13
C ALA A 154 -13.20 -8.71 13.56
N GLY A 155 -13.55 -9.02 14.81
CA GLY A 155 -13.27 -10.32 15.43
C GLY A 155 -11.83 -10.48 15.95
N GLY A 156 -11.06 -9.39 16.08
CA GLY A 156 -9.74 -9.41 16.70
C GLY A 156 -8.63 -9.98 15.81
N ARG A 157 -8.83 -9.98 14.49
CA ARG A 157 -7.85 -10.48 13.52
C ARG A 157 -6.89 -9.34 13.09
N PRO A 158 -5.57 -9.57 13.11
CA PRO A 158 -4.60 -8.60 12.61
C PRO A 158 -4.65 -8.52 11.08
N ILE A 159 -4.17 -7.41 10.53
CA ILE A 159 -3.99 -7.22 9.10
C ILE A 159 -2.61 -7.76 8.72
N ALA A 160 -2.55 -8.75 7.82
CA ALA A 160 -1.28 -9.35 7.39
C ALA A 160 -0.33 -8.28 6.78
N PRO A 161 1.00 -8.42 6.94
CA PRO A 161 1.72 -9.62 7.41
C PRO A 161 1.75 -9.82 8.94
N ASP A 162 1.11 -8.95 9.71
CA ASP A 162 1.05 -9.09 11.16
C ASP A 162 0.31 -10.36 11.59
N ARG A 163 0.83 -11.00 12.63
CA ARG A 163 0.28 -12.22 13.22
C ARG A 163 -0.16 -11.97 14.66
N LEU A 164 -1.03 -12.82 15.18
CA LEU A 164 -1.34 -12.80 16.61
C LEU A 164 -0.19 -13.44 17.39
N LEU A 165 0.16 -12.85 18.53
CA LEU A 165 1.02 -13.50 19.50
C LEU A 165 0.39 -14.81 19.99
N PRO A 166 1.13 -15.94 20.02
CA PRO A 166 0.55 -17.24 20.38
C PRO A 166 0.39 -17.42 21.91
N GLY A 167 1.08 -16.59 22.70
CA GLY A 167 0.97 -16.57 24.15
C GLY A 167 0.91 -15.14 24.71
N PRO A 168 0.71 -14.99 26.03
CA PRO A 168 0.71 -13.69 26.68
C PRO A 168 2.09 -13.02 26.66
N VAL A 169 2.12 -11.70 26.74
CA VAL A 169 3.36 -10.92 26.89
C VAL A 169 3.72 -10.83 28.37
N THR A 170 4.98 -11.11 28.70
CA THR A 170 5.55 -10.92 30.04
C THR A 170 6.66 -9.88 29.98
N LEU A 171 6.56 -8.86 30.83
CA LEU A 171 7.56 -7.81 31.01
C LEU A 171 8.00 -7.83 32.47
N ALA A 172 9.19 -8.34 32.78
CA ALA A 172 9.73 -8.32 34.13
C ALA A 172 10.44 -6.99 34.40
N SER A 173 10.22 -6.44 35.60
CA SER A 173 10.71 -5.12 35.99
C SER A 173 12.00 -5.12 36.80
N ASP A 174 12.29 -6.22 37.49
CA ASP A 174 13.48 -6.38 38.32
C ASP A 174 14.76 -6.50 37.48
N ARG A 175 14.63 -7.05 36.27
CA ARG A 175 15.69 -7.18 35.28
C ARG A 175 15.05 -7.21 33.89
N LEU A 176 15.69 -6.62 32.88
CA LEU A 176 15.19 -6.66 31.51
C LEU A 176 15.02 -8.11 31.04
N ARG A 177 13.77 -8.58 31.11
CA ARG A 177 13.31 -9.88 30.64
C ARG A 177 11.94 -9.70 30.00
N LEU A 178 11.91 -9.83 28.68
CA LEU A 178 10.73 -9.73 27.86
C LEU A 178 10.47 -11.10 27.24
N ASP A 179 9.22 -11.55 27.29
CA ASP A 179 8.72 -12.70 26.53
C ASP A 179 7.46 -12.24 25.79
N PHE A 180 7.54 -12.17 24.47
CA PHE A 180 6.42 -11.83 23.61
C PHE A 180 5.79 -13.13 23.11
N GLY A 181 5.03 -13.79 23.98
CA GLY A 181 4.26 -14.98 23.62
C GLY A 181 5.08 -16.14 23.07
N GLY A 182 6.35 -16.29 23.44
CA GLY A 182 7.27 -17.34 23.01
C GLY A 182 7.87 -17.15 21.62
N VAL A 183 7.46 -16.13 20.85
CA VAL A 183 8.03 -15.85 19.52
C VAL A 183 9.29 -14.99 19.60
N ALA A 184 9.41 -14.14 20.62
CA ALA A 184 10.58 -13.31 20.81
C ALA A 184 10.87 -13.13 22.30
N ASP A 185 12.05 -13.58 22.71
CA ASP A 185 12.59 -13.40 24.06
C ASP A 185 13.71 -12.36 24.03
N LEU A 186 13.76 -11.50 25.04
CA LEU A 186 14.90 -10.65 25.35
C LEU A 186 15.23 -10.83 26.82
N SER A 187 16.50 -11.11 27.14
CA SER A 187 16.97 -11.11 28.51
C SER A 187 18.36 -10.47 28.62
N VAL A 188 18.68 -9.95 29.80
CA VAL A 188 20.03 -9.45 30.11
C VAL A 188 20.78 -10.52 30.89
N ALA A 189 21.99 -10.87 30.44
CA ALA A 189 22.92 -11.78 31.09
C ALA A 189 23.68 -11.12 32.25
N ASP A 190 24.30 -11.90 33.13
CA ASP A 190 24.95 -11.40 34.37
C ASP A 190 26.15 -10.49 34.10
N ASP A 191 26.72 -10.61 32.90
CA ASP A 191 27.81 -9.78 32.39
C ASP A 191 27.34 -8.45 31.75
N GLY A 192 26.03 -8.15 31.82
CA GLY A 192 25.43 -6.98 31.18
C GLY A 192 25.20 -7.14 29.67
N GLY A 193 25.45 -8.32 29.10
CA GLY A 193 25.09 -8.65 27.72
C GLY A 193 23.58 -8.85 27.53
N TYR A 194 23.12 -8.80 26.30
CA TYR A 194 21.75 -9.12 25.90
C TYR A 194 21.72 -10.50 25.21
N HIS A 195 20.70 -11.29 25.54
CA HIS A 195 20.38 -12.54 24.86
C HIS A 195 19.00 -12.42 24.22
N LEU A 196 18.95 -12.56 22.89
CA LEU A 196 17.72 -12.53 22.12
C LEU A 196 17.49 -13.88 21.47
N VAL A 197 16.26 -14.38 21.58
CA VAL A 197 15.83 -15.58 20.84
C VAL A 197 14.56 -15.27 20.08
N LEU A 198 14.59 -15.41 18.75
CA LEU A 198 13.49 -15.11 17.84
C LEU A 198 13.07 -16.39 17.13
N ARG A 199 11.76 -16.62 17.01
CA ARG A 199 11.20 -17.86 16.46
C ARG A 199 10.00 -17.54 15.57
N ASP A 200 10.07 -17.98 14.33
CA ASP A 200 8.90 -18.11 13.46
C ASP A 200 8.84 -19.52 12.84
N ASP A 201 7.90 -19.73 11.92
CA ASP A 201 7.68 -21.03 11.28
C ASP A 201 8.80 -21.44 10.29
N HIS A 202 9.68 -20.51 9.93
CA HIS A 202 10.67 -20.63 8.86
C HIS A 202 12.10 -20.51 9.36
N GLU A 203 12.32 -19.84 10.49
CA GLU A 203 13.64 -19.57 11.02
C GLU A 203 13.65 -19.36 12.55
N THR A 204 14.84 -19.56 13.11
CA THR A 204 15.15 -19.24 14.50
C THR A 204 16.47 -18.49 14.55
N TRP A 205 16.49 -17.41 15.34
CA TRP A 205 17.68 -16.64 15.65
C TRP A 205 18.00 -16.74 17.14
N ASP A 206 19.24 -17.04 17.47
CA ASP A 206 19.80 -16.95 18.83
C ASP A 206 20.97 -15.97 18.79
N LEU A 207 20.81 -14.79 19.39
CA LEU A 207 21.80 -13.72 19.40
C LEU A 207 22.30 -13.43 20.81
N ARG A 208 23.62 -13.39 20.96
CA ARG A 208 24.30 -12.90 22.16
C ARG A 208 24.99 -11.59 21.80
N LEU A 209 24.59 -10.51 22.46
CA LEU A 209 25.07 -9.17 22.18
C LEU A 209 25.77 -8.62 23.41
N ARG A 210 27.03 -8.21 23.28
CA ARG A 210 27.83 -7.69 24.39
C ARG A 210 28.16 -6.21 24.15
N PRO A 211 27.82 -5.30 25.08
CA PRO A 211 28.24 -3.90 24.99
C PRO A 211 29.76 -3.76 24.81
N LEU A 212 30.16 -3.03 23.76
CA LEU A 212 31.54 -2.60 23.55
C LEU A 212 31.76 -1.14 23.95
N LYS A 213 30.68 -0.38 24.09
CA LYS A 213 30.67 1.02 24.49
C LYS A 213 29.58 1.26 25.55
N PRO A 214 29.74 2.28 26.41
CA PRO A 214 28.72 2.61 27.41
C PRO A 214 27.42 3.07 26.75
N ALA A 215 26.31 2.94 27.49
CA ALA A 215 25.04 3.54 27.09
C ALA A 215 25.13 5.08 27.14
N ILE A 216 24.50 5.74 26.19
CA ILE A 216 24.42 7.20 26.08
C ILE A 216 22.95 7.63 25.97
N THR A 217 22.65 8.84 26.44
CA THR A 217 21.30 9.42 26.39
C THR A 217 21.17 10.24 25.10
N GLU A 218 20.13 10.01 24.28
CA GLU A 218 19.92 10.77 23.03
C GLU A 218 19.42 12.22 23.28
N SER A 219 19.07 12.57 24.53
CA SER A 219 18.40 13.82 24.94
C SER A 219 19.31 14.86 25.63
N GLY A 220 20.62 14.87 25.37
CA GLY A 220 21.51 15.97 25.81
C GLY A 220 21.58 16.23 27.33
N GLY A 221 21.05 15.33 28.16
CA GLY A 221 21.19 15.34 29.61
C GLY A 221 22.53 14.75 30.07
N GLU A 222 22.85 14.89 31.36
CA GLU A 222 24.09 14.30 31.91
C GLU A 222 24.15 12.78 31.65
N PRO A 223 25.34 12.23 31.37
CA PRO A 223 25.52 10.80 31.15
C PRO A 223 25.06 10.02 32.38
N ALA A 224 24.29 8.94 32.19
CA ALA A 224 24.00 7.95 33.22
C ALA A 224 25.33 7.28 33.62
N ARG A 225 26.05 7.87 34.57
CA ARG A 225 27.47 7.61 34.82
C ARG A 225 27.82 6.22 35.34
N GLU A 226 26.86 5.31 35.57
CA GLU A 226 27.16 4.02 36.23
C GLU A 226 26.38 2.80 35.70
N LEU A 227 25.61 2.89 34.61
CA LEU A 227 24.74 1.77 34.20
C LEU A 227 25.17 1.11 32.89
N ALA A 228 25.70 -0.12 32.99
CA ALA A 228 26.01 -0.99 31.86
C ALA A 228 24.75 -1.42 31.06
N VAL A 229 23.58 -1.34 31.69
CA VAL A 229 22.26 -1.68 31.15
C VAL A 229 21.28 -0.60 31.62
N PRO A 230 20.48 0.01 30.72
CA PRO A 230 19.46 0.97 31.13
C PRO A 230 18.46 0.31 32.11
N PRO A 231 18.13 0.94 33.25
CA PRO A 231 17.28 0.35 34.27
C PRO A 231 15.85 0.18 33.76
N VAL A 232 15.22 -0.97 34.02
CA VAL A 232 13.82 -1.22 33.64
C VAL A 232 12.91 -0.66 34.71
N GLY A 233 12.02 0.27 34.35
CA GLY A 233 10.96 0.73 35.23
C GLY A 233 11.33 1.72 36.34
N ASP A 234 12.40 2.51 36.19
CA ASP A 234 12.55 3.68 37.06
C ASP A 234 11.49 4.72 36.68
N ALA A 235 10.48 4.83 37.54
CA ALA A 235 9.52 5.92 37.49
C ALA A 235 10.28 7.21 37.83
N VAL A 236 10.35 8.13 36.86
CA VAL A 236 10.58 9.53 37.21
C VAL A 236 9.31 9.97 37.94
N ASP A 237 9.40 10.14 39.26
CA ASP A 237 8.37 10.81 40.05
C ASP A 237 8.26 12.26 39.54
N GLY A 238 7.28 12.52 38.69
CA GLY A 238 6.97 13.85 38.18
C GLY A 238 6.08 13.81 36.94
N ASP A 239 5.29 14.86 36.75
CA ASP A 239 4.56 15.19 35.51
C ASP A 239 5.49 15.44 34.30
N ASP A 240 6.64 14.76 34.21
CA ASP A 240 7.59 14.97 33.12
C ASP A 240 7.11 14.26 31.85
N GLU A 241 6.45 15.03 30.99
CA GLU A 241 6.03 14.71 29.62
C GLU A 241 7.20 14.37 28.66
N ALA A 242 8.43 14.20 29.16
CA ALA A 242 9.63 14.06 28.35
C ALA A 242 9.81 12.62 27.84
N ARG A 243 10.03 12.46 26.54
CA ARG A 243 10.48 11.19 25.94
C ARG A 243 11.97 11.01 26.22
N GLU A 244 12.33 9.92 26.90
CA GLU A 244 13.71 9.52 27.12
C GLU A 244 14.12 8.42 26.13
N ALA A 245 15.35 8.51 25.63
CA ALA A 245 15.92 7.50 24.76
C ALA A 245 17.37 7.20 25.13
N PHE A 246 17.65 5.91 25.31
CA PHE A 246 18.97 5.38 25.61
C PHE A 246 19.50 4.59 24.41
N LEU A 247 20.79 4.71 24.15
CA LEU A 247 21.47 4.06 23.02
C LEU A 247 22.78 3.42 23.49
N VAL A 248 23.00 2.17 23.14
CA VAL A 248 24.33 1.55 23.11
C VAL A 248 24.77 1.54 21.66
N SER A 249 25.72 2.41 21.31
CA SER A 249 26.11 2.65 19.91
C SER A 249 26.87 1.50 19.28
N ARG A 250 27.44 0.58 20.09
CA ARG A 250 28.19 -0.57 19.58
C ARG A 250 28.10 -1.79 20.51
N LEU A 251 27.62 -2.89 19.94
CA LEU A 251 27.54 -4.22 20.52
C LEU A 251 28.41 -5.17 19.69
N ALA A 252 29.17 -6.05 20.32
CA ALA A 252 29.66 -7.26 19.66
C ALA A 252 28.51 -8.25 19.56
N ALA A 253 28.36 -8.92 18.42
CA ALA A 253 27.29 -9.87 18.19
C ALA A 253 27.84 -11.26 17.82
N ASP A 254 27.34 -12.27 18.51
CA ASP A 254 27.44 -13.68 18.13
C ASP A 254 26.03 -14.19 17.84
N ALA A 255 25.79 -14.77 16.67
CA ALA A 255 24.47 -15.22 16.26
C ALA A 255 24.48 -16.66 15.71
N VAL A 256 23.40 -17.38 15.95
CA VAL A 256 23.09 -18.66 15.32
C VAL A 256 21.75 -18.55 14.60
N TRP A 257 21.77 -18.71 13.29
CA TRP A 257 20.58 -18.74 12.45
C TRP A 257 20.27 -20.18 12.03
N THR A 258 19.05 -20.63 12.30
CA THR A 258 18.61 -22.00 12.02
C THR A 258 17.37 -21.99 11.15
N ARG A 259 17.34 -22.84 10.12
CA ARG A 259 16.17 -23.05 9.26
C ARG A 259 15.79 -24.54 9.23
N PRO A 260 14.49 -24.88 9.14
CA PRO A 260 14.07 -26.26 9.03
C PRO A 260 14.78 -27.00 7.90
N GLY A 261 15.35 -28.17 8.20
CA GLY A 261 16.04 -29.01 7.21
C GLY A 261 17.42 -28.50 6.75
N GLN A 262 17.95 -27.43 7.34
CA GLN A 262 19.28 -26.89 7.02
C GLN A 262 20.20 -26.87 8.25
N PRO A 263 21.53 -27.00 8.07
CA PRO A 263 22.46 -26.87 9.18
C PRO A 263 22.46 -25.44 9.75
N PRO A 264 22.61 -25.26 11.08
CA PRO A 264 22.72 -23.94 11.69
C PRO A 264 23.91 -23.15 11.14
N VAL A 265 23.70 -21.86 10.88
CA VAL A 265 24.73 -20.93 10.40
C VAL A 265 25.17 -20.06 11.57
N ARG A 266 26.47 -20.11 11.90
CA ARG A 266 27.08 -19.25 12.92
C ARG A 266 27.63 -17.99 12.27
N MET A 267 27.39 -16.86 12.92
CA MET A 267 27.78 -15.55 12.42
C MET A 267 28.32 -14.71 13.56
N THR A 268 29.18 -13.76 13.22
CA THR A 268 29.65 -12.73 14.16
C THR A 268 29.54 -11.36 13.52
N GLY A 269 29.49 -10.31 14.33
CA GLY A 269 29.36 -8.97 13.81
C GLY A 269 29.23 -7.88 14.85
N VAL A 270 28.65 -6.76 14.44
CA VAL A 270 28.47 -5.57 15.26
C VAL A 270 27.04 -5.06 15.17
N GLY A 271 26.55 -4.47 16.24
CA GLY A 271 25.20 -3.91 16.27
C GLY A 271 25.04 -2.73 17.21
N SER A 272 23.80 -2.29 17.37
CA SER A 272 23.41 -1.24 18.30
C SER A 272 22.13 -1.64 19.03
N TYR A 273 21.89 -1.04 20.20
CA TYR A 273 20.66 -1.21 20.97
C TYR A 273 20.10 0.14 21.36
N ARG A 274 18.80 0.33 21.14
CA ARG A 274 18.07 1.55 21.50
C ARG A 274 16.84 1.22 22.31
N ARG A 275 16.63 1.96 23.40
CA ARG A 275 15.40 1.94 24.19
C ARG A 275 14.77 3.31 24.20
N VAL A 276 13.46 3.38 24.05
CA VAL A 276 12.68 4.62 24.19
C VAL A 276 11.58 4.38 25.20
N HIS A 277 11.40 5.32 26.11
CA HIS A 277 10.28 5.37 27.04
C HIS A 277 9.72 6.80 27.11
N GLY A 278 8.42 6.94 27.30
CA GLY A 278 7.77 8.23 27.50
C GLY A 278 6.28 8.20 27.18
N PRO A 279 5.62 9.36 27.07
CA PRO A 279 4.20 9.41 26.74
C PRO A 279 3.93 8.78 25.37
N GLY A 280 2.86 7.98 25.30
CA GLY A 280 2.41 7.40 24.05
C GLY A 280 1.89 8.49 23.11
N GLU A 281 2.05 8.30 21.80
CA GLU A 281 1.61 9.29 20.79
C GLU A 281 0.10 9.27 20.53
N LEU A 282 -0.71 8.90 21.54
CA LEU A 282 -2.17 9.00 21.51
C LEU A 282 -2.67 9.67 22.80
N THR A 283 -2.16 10.87 23.07
CA THR A 283 -2.94 11.91 23.75
C THR A 283 -2.77 13.17 22.93
N GLN A 284 -3.64 13.34 21.95
CA GLN A 284 -3.97 14.66 21.46
C GLN A 284 -5.47 14.82 21.69
N ASP A 285 -5.81 15.84 22.47
CA ASP A 285 -7.15 16.38 22.59
C ASP A 285 -7.87 16.26 21.25
N ALA A 286 -9.17 15.93 21.28
CA ALA A 286 -10.01 15.97 20.09
C ALA A 286 -9.99 17.33 19.36
N ALA A 287 -9.40 18.37 19.98
CA ALA A 287 -9.22 19.71 19.45
C ALA A 287 -7.93 19.95 18.63
N SER A 288 -6.92 19.06 18.64
CA SER A 288 -5.67 19.28 17.89
C SER A 288 -5.69 18.61 16.51
N PRO A 289 -5.28 19.30 15.42
CA PRO A 289 -5.23 18.72 14.09
C PRO A 289 -4.16 17.60 14.00
N PRO A 290 -4.40 16.56 13.19
CA PRO A 290 -3.53 15.38 13.12
C PRO A 290 -2.16 15.71 12.53
N ALA A 291 -1.13 15.91 13.34
CA ALA A 291 0.21 16.21 12.83
C ALA A 291 0.99 14.93 12.45
N ASP A 292 1.72 14.97 11.33
CA ASP A 292 2.60 13.89 10.89
C ASP A 292 4.04 14.16 11.30
N ARG A 293 4.70 13.17 11.90
CA ARG A 293 6.10 13.29 12.28
C ARG A 293 6.96 12.56 11.25
N ALA A 294 7.85 13.29 10.59
CA ALA A 294 8.97 12.71 9.86
C ALA A 294 10.13 12.50 10.82
N HIS A 295 10.82 11.38 10.67
CA HIS A 295 12.03 11.10 11.42
C HIS A 295 13.06 10.42 10.54
N THR A 296 14.32 10.81 10.70
CA THR A 296 15.46 10.09 10.13
C THR A 296 16.46 9.81 11.24
N ARG A 297 16.90 8.56 11.34
CA ARG A 297 18.03 8.14 12.17
C ARG A 297 19.00 7.32 11.35
N ILE A 298 20.29 7.60 11.50
CA ILE A 298 21.38 6.82 10.91
C ILE A 298 22.31 6.42 12.05
N VAL A 299 22.57 5.12 12.20
CA VAL A 299 23.57 4.59 13.15
C VAL A 299 24.64 3.90 12.33
N LEU A 300 25.88 4.37 12.40
CA LEU A 300 27.01 3.82 11.65
C LEU A 300 28.12 3.34 12.59
N HIS A 301 28.72 2.22 12.22
CA HIS A 301 29.89 1.64 12.85
C HIS A 301 31.07 1.79 11.88
N LEU A 302 32.00 2.70 12.17
CA LEU A 302 33.17 2.93 11.34
C LEU A 302 34.27 1.88 11.65
N GLU A 303 35.07 1.58 10.63
CA GLU A 303 36.18 0.60 10.68
C GLU A 303 37.29 0.99 11.65
N ASP A 304 37.47 2.28 11.92
CA ASP A 304 38.45 2.83 12.85
C ASP A 304 37.98 2.84 14.32
N GLY A 305 36.81 2.25 14.58
CA GLY A 305 36.22 2.11 15.92
C GLY A 305 35.32 3.26 16.35
N TRP A 306 35.18 4.32 15.56
CA TRP A 306 34.20 5.39 15.82
C TRP A 306 32.78 4.92 15.48
N ASP A 307 31.78 5.47 16.19
CA ASP A 307 30.38 5.36 15.78
C ASP A 307 29.79 6.74 15.53
N VAL A 308 28.84 6.79 14.60
CA VAL A 308 28.13 8.02 14.21
C VAL A 308 26.64 7.77 14.37
N VAL A 309 25.97 8.61 15.14
CA VAL A 309 24.51 8.58 15.33
C VAL A 309 23.94 9.89 14.83
N ALA A 310 23.36 9.90 13.63
CA ALA A 310 22.75 11.08 13.04
C ALA A 310 21.23 11.03 13.20
N CYS A 311 20.61 12.12 13.66
CA CYS A 311 19.17 12.20 13.88
C CYS A 311 18.61 13.53 13.40
N GLN A 312 17.42 13.50 12.82
CA GLN A 312 16.57 14.68 12.60
C GLN A 312 15.10 14.29 12.75
N SER A 313 14.27 15.26 13.15
CA SER A 313 12.82 15.07 13.14
C SER A 313 12.12 16.35 12.73
N ALA A 314 10.99 16.20 12.06
CA ALA A 314 10.11 17.30 11.67
C ALA A 314 8.66 16.91 11.95
N VAL A 315 7.86 17.90 12.31
CA VAL A 315 6.41 17.81 12.47
C VAL A 315 5.80 18.57 11.30
N HIS A 316 5.04 17.87 10.49
CA HIS A 316 4.29 18.39 9.37
C HIS A 316 2.82 18.51 9.76
N ASP A 317 2.23 19.65 9.44
CA ASP A 317 0.77 19.79 9.34
C ASP A 317 0.23 18.82 8.27
N PRO A 318 -1.01 18.30 8.38
CA PRO A 318 -1.71 17.61 7.29
C PRO A 318 -1.54 18.25 5.90
N ALA A 319 -1.47 19.58 5.81
CA ALA A 319 -1.26 20.32 4.56
C ALA A 319 0.21 20.34 4.08
N GLY A 320 1.11 19.63 4.76
CA GLY A 320 2.53 19.48 4.39
C GLY A 320 3.48 20.54 4.94
N GLY A 321 2.96 21.59 5.58
CA GLY A 321 3.77 22.66 6.18
C GLY A 321 4.58 22.18 7.38
N ALA A 322 5.89 22.37 7.38
CA ALA A 322 6.74 22.04 8.53
C ALA A 322 6.55 23.08 9.65
N ALA A 323 6.10 22.65 10.83
CA ALA A 323 5.70 23.54 11.92
C ALA A 323 6.69 23.55 13.11
N ALA A 324 7.38 22.42 13.37
CA ALA A 324 8.34 22.27 14.48
C ALA A 324 9.20 21.02 14.29
N GLY A 325 10.41 20.93 14.85
CA GLY A 325 11.26 19.74 14.71
C GLY A 325 12.59 19.84 15.44
N ARG A 326 13.25 18.69 15.69
CA ARG A 326 14.62 18.68 16.22
C ARG A 326 15.58 18.94 15.04
N PRO A 327 16.41 19.99 15.11
CA PRO A 327 17.38 20.26 14.05
C PRO A 327 18.34 19.07 13.91
N PRO A 328 18.92 18.86 12.72
CA PRO A 328 19.80 17.73 12.51
C PRO A 328 21.03 17.79 13.42
N SER A 329 21.32 16.68 14.07
CA SER A 329 22.47 16.54 14.98
C SER A 329 23.16 15.20 14.76
N VAL A 330 24.46 15.17 15.06
CA VAL A 330 25.25 13.95 15.09
C VAL A 330 25.85 13.78 16.47
N THR A 331 25.75 12.59 17.04
CA THR A 331 26.55 12.15 18.18
C THR A 331 27.71 11.34 17.65
N LEU A 332 28.94 11.79 17.93
CA LEU A 332 30.16 11.04 17.63
C LEU A 332 30.61 10.28 18.88
N VAL A 333 30.77 8.96 18.75
CA VAL A 333 31.21 8.10 19.85
C VAL A 333 32.59 7.54 19.53
N ALA A 334 33.59 7.99 20.28
CA ALA A 334 34.99 7.57 20.14
C ALA A 334 35.19 6.08 20.45
N PRO A 335 36.33 5.47 20.04
CA PRO A 335 36.64 4.08 20.34
C PRO A 335 36.66 3.73 21.84
N ASP A 336 36.99 4.71 22.70
CA ASP A 336 37.00 4.56 24.15
C ASP A 336 35.64 4.77 24.82
N GLY A 337 34.60 5.11 24.04
CA GLY A 337 33.25 5.38 24.54
C GLY A 337 32.96 6.84 24.90
N ALA A 338 33.95 7.74 24.83
CA ALA A 338 33.68 9.16 24.98
C ALA A 338 32.79 9.65 23.83
N HIS A 339 31.80 10.50 24.12
CA HIS A 339 30.88 11.01 23.11
C HIS A 339 30.64 12.50 23.25
N HIS A 340 30.25 13.13 22.14
CA HIS A 340 29.83 14.52 22.11
C HIS A 340 28.82 14.73 20.98
N ASP A 341 27.83 15.57 21.26
CA ASP A 341 26.79 15.97 20.31
C ASP A 341 27.23 17.21 19.54
N VAL A 342 27.07 17.18 18.22
CA VAL A 342 27.38 18.31 17.34
C VAL A 342 26.22 18.61 16.40
N PRO A 343 25.93 19.90 16.15
CA PRO A 343 25.05 20.27 15.06
C PRO A 343 25.58 19.73 13.74
N ALA A 344 24.68 19.21 12.91
CA ALA A 344 25.03 18.58 11.65
C ALA A 344 24.09 19.03 10.53
N ARG A 345 24.46 18.66 9.31
CA ARG A 345 23.63 18.75 8.11
C ARG A 345 23.39 17.35 7.58
N LEU A 346 22.12 17.02 7.35
CA LEU A 346 21.67 15.76 6.76
C LEU A 346 20.97 16.10 5.45
N ASP A 347 21.63 15.88 4.31
CA ASP A 347 21.03 16.08 2.99
C ASP A 347 20.55 14.75 2.43
N ALA A 348 19.25 14.65 2.19
CA ALA A 348 18.63 13.52 1.50
C ALA A 348 18.99 13.52 0.01
N GLY A 349 19.34 12.35 -0.54
CA GLY A 349 19.42 12.14 -1.98
C GLY A 349 18.06 11.84 -2.61
N ALA A 350 18.07 11.37 -3.87
CA ALA A 350 16.85 11.02 -4.58
C ALA A 350 16.08 9.90 -3.84
N PRO A 351 14.77 10.06 -3.62
CA PRO A 351 13.99 9.05 -2.93
C PRO A 351 13.69 7.84 -3.82
N TRP A 352 13.49 6.70 -3.18
CA TRP A 352 12.84 5.53 -3.76
C TRP A 352 11.38 5.50 -3.31
N THR A 353 10.45 5.28 -4.24
CA THR A 353 9.03 5.12 -3.95
C THR A 353 8.68 3.64 -3.89
N SER A 354 8.28 3.18 -2.71
CA SER A 354 7.73 1.84 -2.51
C SER A 354 6.46 1.69 -3.32
N ILE A 355 6.36 0.68 -4.18
CA ILE A 355 5.10 0.41 -4.89
C ILE A 355 4.03 -0.15 -3.93
N ARG A 356 4.45 -0.77 -2.83
CA ARG A 356 3.59 -1.42 -1.83
C ARG A 356 2.78 -0.40 -1.04
N THR A 357 3.45 0.62 -0.52
CA THR A 357 2.79 1.63 0.35
C THR A 357 2.63 2.97 -0.34
N LEU A 358 3.35 3.19 -1.45
CA LEU A 358 3.42 4.48 -2.16
C LEU A 358 4.07 5.58 -1.32
N ASN A 359 4.80 5.23 -0.26
CA ASN A 359 5.69 6.14 0.43
C ASN A 359 7.02 6.28 -0.31
N SER A 360 7.56 7.49 -0.28
CA SER A 360 8.85 7.84 -0.85
C SER A 360 9.88 8.02 0.27
N TYR A 361 11.01 7.33 0.14
CA TYR A 361 12.06 7.28 1.16
C TYR A 361 13.41 7.67 0.55
N PRO A 362 14.12 8.67 1.10
CA PRO A 362 15.52 8.86 0.78
C PRO A 362 16.34 7.62 1.16
N THR A 363 16.99 7.01 0.16
CA THR A 363 17.85 5.81 0.34
C THR A 363 19.34 6.15 0.36
N THR A 364 19.67 7.43 0.11
CA THR A 364 21.02 7.96 0.19
C THR A 364 21.01 9.26 0.97
N TRP A 365 22.07 9.49 1.74
CA TRP A 365 22.22 10.65 2.61
C TRP A 365 23.65 11.17 2.59
N ARG A 366 23.80 12.48 2.71
CA ARG A 366 25.05 13.13 3.04
C ARG A 366 24.98 13.63 4.48
N VAL A 367 25.93 13.23 5.31
CA VAL A 367 26.01 13.59 6.72
C VAL A 367 27.28 14.43 6.92
N ASP A 368 27.13 15.73 7.13
CA ASP A 368 28.25 16.64 7.37
C ASP A 368 28.15 17.27 8.76
N ALA A 369 29.25 17.19 9.52
CA ALA A 369 29.45 17.97 10.74
C ALA A 369 30.85 18.61 10.68
N PRO A 370 31.01 19.76 9.99
CA PRO A 370 32.33 20.36 9.73
C PRO A 370 33.11 20.70 11.00
N ARG A 371 32.43 21.10 12.07
CA ARG A 371 33.06 21.41 13.37
C ARG A 371 33.72 20.19 14.02
N ALA A 372 33.27 18.99 13.67
CA ALA A 372 33.84 17.73 14.10
C ALA A 372 34.65 17.04 12.99
N GLY A 373 34.89 17.71 11.86
CA GLY A 373 35.63 17.14 10.73
C GLY A 373 34.98 15.90 10.11
N LEU A 374 33.65 15.77 10.18
CA LEU A 374 32.89 14.65 9.64
C LEU A 374 32.25 15.02 8.29
N ALA A 375 32.44 14.19 7.28
CA ALA A 375 31.71 14.24 6.01
C ALA A 375 31.53 12.82 5.46
N LEU A 376 30.31 12.28 5.49
CA LEU A 376 30.00 10.92 5.06
C LEU A 376 28.92 10.91 3.98
N ARG A 377 29.07 10.00 3.02
CA ARG A 377 27.99 9.54 2.14
C ARG A 377 27.48 8.20 2.68
N VAL A 378 26.18 8.11 2.90
CA VAL A 378 25.49 6.92 3.40
C VAL A 378 24.53 6.43 2.33
N SER A 379 24.54 5.12 2.03
CA SER A 379 23.67 4.52 1.01
C SER A 379 23.07 3.21 1.52
N ALA A 380 21.76 3.05 1.36
CA ALA A 380 21.10 1.76 1.54
C ALA A 380 21.72 0.72 0.59
N CYS A 381 22.00 -0.48 1.10
CA CYS A 381 22.58 -1.57 0.31
C CYS A 381 21.70 -1.93 -0.89
N PHE A 382 20.39 -1.82 -0.74
CA PHE A 382 19.37 -1.83 -1.79
C PHE A 382 18.12 -1.10 -1.25
N GLN A 383 17.19 -0.73 -2.14
CA GLN A 383 16.11 0.20 -1.80
C GLN A 383 14.92 -0.49 -1.12
N GLU A 384 14.68 -1.76 -1.46
CA GLU A 384 13.50 -2.55 -1.11
C GLU A 384 13.54 -3.09 0.33
N GLN A 385 13.73 -2.22 1.32
CA GLN A 385 13.86 -2.55 2.76
C GLN A 385 12.76 -1.87 3.62
N GLU A 386 11.54 -1.84 3.11
CA GLU A 386 10.39 -1.19 3.78
C GLU A 386 9.67 -2.14 4.75
N ARG A 387 9.37 -1.68 5.97
CA ARG A 387 8.64 -2.44 7.00
C ARG A 387 7.30 -1.78 7.37
N PRO A 388 6.19 -2.53 7.50
CA PRO A 388 4.97 -2.03 8.15
C PRO A 388 5.21 -1.65 9.62
N VAL A 389 4.54 -0.62 10.13
CA VAL A 389 4.63 -0.21 11.53
C VAL A 389 3.95 -1.23 12.46
N LEU A 390 4.56 -1.55 13.62
CA LEU A 390 4.14 -2.67 14.50
C LEU A 390 2.76 -2.50 15.16
N LEU A 391 2.26 -1.27 15.35
CA LEU A 391 1.01 -1.00 16.06
C LEU A 391 0.19 0.13 15.39
N GLY A 392 0.18 0.18 14.06
CA GLY A 392 -0.61 1.15 13.31
C GLY A 392 -0.61 0.90 11.80
N LEU A 393 -1.29 1.76 11.05
CA LEU A 393 -1.25 1.75 9.59
C LEU A 393 -0.19 2.70 9.06
N GLY A 394 0.85 2.14 8.47
CA GLY A 394 1.97 2.89 7.92
C GLY A 394 3.18 2.00 7.66
N ALA A 395 4.25 2.60 7.14
CA ALA A 395 5.50 1.91 6.92
C ALA A 395 6.70 2.84 7.06
N SER A 396 7.82 2.30 7.54
CA SER A 396 9.11 2.96 7.60
C SER A 396 10.11 2.24 6.69
N LEU A 397 11.10 2.98 6.19
CA LEU A 397 12.29 2.37 5.62
C LEU A 397 13.22 2.04 6.78
N GLU A 398 13.60 0.78 6.90
CA GLU A 398 14.58 0.30 7.88
C GLU A 398 15.63 -0.50 7.12
N ALA A 399 16.68 0.19 6.71
CA ALA A 399 17.63 -0.30 5.71
C ALA A 399 19.02 -0.50 6.31
N ALA A 400 19.63 -1.64 5.98
CA ALA A 400 21.07 -1.79 6.09
C ALA A 400 21.76 -0.81 5.14
N VAL A 401 22.79 -0.11 5.64
CA VAL A 401 23.53 0.90 4.88
C VAL A 401 25.02 0.67 4.92
N THR A 402 25.68 1.17 3.88
CA THR A 402 27.13 1.41 3.85
C THR A 402 27.40 2.90 3.92
N ALA A 403 28.57 3.25 4.45
CA ALA A 403 29.03 4.62 4.52
C ALA A 403 30.50 4.73 4.10
N GLU A 404 30.83 5.81 3.40
CA GLU A 404 32.19 6.18 3.03
C GLU A 404 32.37 7.70 3.12
N GLY A 405 33.57 8.14 3.48
CA GLY A 405 33.89 9.56 3.53
C GLY A 405 35.09 9.83 4.42
N GLU A 406 35.04 10.92 5.19
CA GLU A 406 36.13 11.37 6.04
C GLU A 406 35.68 11.70 7.46
N LEU A 407 36.55 11.39 8.43
CA LEU A 407 36.46 11.82 9.83
C LEU A 407 37.84 12.36 10.26
N HIS A 408 37.86 13.59 10.77
CA HIS A 408 39.09 14.30 11.16
C HIS A 408 40.16 14.34 10.04
N GLY A 409 39.70 14.47 8.78
CA GLY A 409 40.56 14.50 7.58
C GLY A 409 41.18 13.15 7.21
N ARG A 410 40.68 12.03 7.76
CA ARG A 410 41.10 10.68 7.40
C ARG A 410 39.97 9.95 6.68
N PRO A 411 40.27 9.17 5.63
CA PRO A 411 39.26 8.37 4.96
C PRO A 411 38.76 7.28 5.90
N VAL A 412 37.44 7.13 5.98
CA VAL A 412 36.75 6.13 6.79
C VAL A 412 35.67 5.44 5.97
N ARG A 413 35.43 4.17 6.30
CA ARG A 413 34.30 3.37 5.83
C ARG A 413 33.56 2.80 7.02
N GLY A 414 32.30 2.47 6.81
CA GLY A 414 31.50 1.84 7.83
C GLY A 414 30.21 1.24 7.28
N GLU A 415 29.54 0.54 8.17
CA GLU A 415 28.26 -0.11 7.92
C GLU A 415 27.30 0.24 9.05
N GLY A 416 26.01 0.14 8.81
CA GLY A 416 25.06 0.56 9.82
C GLY A 416 23.61 0.36 9.44
N TRP A 417 22.76 1.19 10.04
CA TRP A 417 21.32 1.18 9.85
C TRP A 417 20.79 2.57 9.56
N LEU A 418 19.82 2.65 8.65
CA LEU A 418 19.04 3.83 8.32
C LEU A 418 17.58 3.56 8.66
N GLU A 419 16.99 4.42 9.48
CA GLU A 419 15.57 4.47 9.76
C GLU A 419 14.99 5.76 9.18
N VAL A 420 13.98 5.64 8.33
CA VAL A 420 13.20 6.77 7.81
C VAL A 420 11.72 6.51 8.05
N GLU A 421 11.12 7.33 8.92
CA GLU A 421 9.66 7.47 8.99
C GLU A 421 9.25 8.61 8.04
N PRO A 422 8.44 8.33 7.01
CA PRO A 422 8.07 9.32 6.01
C PRO A 422 6.96 10.22 6.55
N ALA A 423 6.95 11.49 6.15
CA ALA A 423 5.79 12.36 6.29
C ALA A 423 5.50 13.08 4.96
N PRO A 424 4.22 13.40 4.68
CA PRO A 424 3.03 13.04 5.46
C PRO A 424 2.60 11.57 5.24
N ARG A 425 1.91 11.00 6.24
CA ARG A 425 1.25 9.69 6.17
C ARG A 425 0.10 9.77 5.16
N ILE A 426 -0.09 8.70 4.40
CA ILE A 426 -1.18 8.63 3.42
C ILE A 426 -2.45 8.19 4.15
N ARG A 427 -3.22 9.18 4.63
CA ARG A 427 -4.52 8.97 5.29
C ARG A 427 -5.72 9.03 4.34
N ASP A 428 -5.49 9.51 3.12
CA ASP A 428 -6.49 9.80 2.11
C ASP A 428 -6.28 8.91 0.87
N LEU A 429 -7.37 8.35 0.33
CA LEU A 429 -7.28 7.42 -0.79
C LEU A 429 -6.92 8.12 -2.10
N GLU A 430 -7.39 9.35 -2.33
CA GLU A 430 -7.05 10.11 -3.54
C GLU A 430 -5.55 10.44 -3.57
N HIS A 431 -4.99 10.93 -2.47
CA HIS A 431 -3.55 11.16 -2.31
C HIS A 431 -2.74 9.89 -2.47
N ARG A 432 -3.26 8.74 -1.99
CA ARG A 432 -2.63 7.43 -2.21
C ARG A 432 -2.52 7.13 -3.71
N ILE A 433 -3.63 7.28 -4.43
CA ILE A 433 -3.68 7.06 -5.87
C ILE A 433 -2.77 8.07 -6.61
N GLU A 434 -2.70 9.31 -6.14
CA GLU A 434 -1.85 10.36 -6.71
C GLU A 434 -0.37 10.02 -6.68
N ARG A 435 0.14 9.46 -5.57
CA ARG A 435 1.56 9.07 -5.50
C ARG A 435 1.93 7.96 -6.48
N LEU A 436 0.99 7.08 -6.83
CA LEU A 436 1.22 6.08 -7.88
C LEU A 436 1.38 6.72 -9.27
N ARG A 437 0.90 7.95 -9.49
CA ARG A 437 1.00 8.62 -10.79
C ARG A 437 2.45 8.84 -11.20
N GLU A 438 3.36 9.11 -10.27
CA GLU A 438 4.79 9.26 -10.59
C GLU A 438 5.39 7.96 -11.14
N VAL A 439 5.09 6.83 -10.49
CA VAL A 439 5.53 5.52 -10.95
C VAL A 439 4.90 5.18 -12.30
N THR A 440 3.60 5.42 -12.43
CA THR A 440 2.85 5.17 -13.66
C THR A 440 3.42 6.00 -14.80
N HIS A 441 3.66 7.29 -14.57
CA HIS A 441 4.22 8.22 -15.55
C HIS A 441 5.62 7.81 -15.97
N ALA A 442 6.49 7.43 -15.03
CA ALA A 442 7.82 6.93 -15.34
C ALA A 442 7.78 5.69 -16.23
N GLU A 443 6.86 4.76 -15.97
CA GLU A 443 6.67 3.57 -16.83
C GLU A 443 6.03 3.91 -18.19
N VAL A 444 5.15 4.91 -18.26
CA VAL A 444 4.64 5.44 -19.54
C VAL A 444 5.78 6.07 -20.35
N VAL A 445 6.63 6.90 -19.73
CA VAL A 445 7.83 7.48 -20.38
C VAL A 445 8.74 6.36 -20.90
N ARG A 446 8.91 5.28 -20.14
CA ARG A 446 9.73 4.13 -20.56
C ARG A 446 9.16 3.45 -21.81
N LEU A 447 7.84 3.30 -21.90
CA LEU A 447 7.16 2.70 -23.06
C LEU A 447 7.08 3.66 -24.24
N TYR A 448 6.91 4.97 -23.98
CA TYR A 448 6.75 6.04 -24.95
C TYR A 448 7.76 7.17 -24.65
N PRO A 449 9.05 7.02 -25.05
CA PRO A 449 10.10 7.96 -24.67
C PRO A 449 9.92 9.35 -25.27
N ASP A 450 10.37 10.38 -24.55
CA ASP A 450 10.27 11.77 -25.01
C ASP A 450 11.16 12.04 -26.24
N SER A 451 12.28 11.33 -26.36
CA SER A 451 13.19 11.43 -27.50
C SER A 451 12.84 10.42 -28.61
N PRO A 452 13.02 10.79 -29.89
CA PRO A 452 12.81 9.91 -31.04
C PRO A 452 13.97 8.92 -31.21
N GLU A 453 14.36 8.21 -30.14
CA GLU A 453 15.46 7.25 -30.22
C GLU A 453 15.12 6.13 -31.20
N PRO A 454 15.95 5.90 -32.24
CA PRO A 454 15.64 4.94 -33.29
C PRO A 454 15.28 3.54 -32.76
N GLY A 455 16.00 3.04 -31.76
CA GLY A 455 15.73 1.75 -31.15
C GLY A 455 14.38 1.66 -30.43
N ALA A 456 14.02 2.69 -29.66
CA ALA A 456 12.75 2.71 -28.93
C ALA A 456 11.55 2.81 -29.87
N VAL A 457 11.63 3.69 -30.87
CA VAL A 457 10.61 3.85 -31.90
C VAL A 457 10.48 2.59 -32.75
N ALA A 458 11.60 1.91 -33.05
CA ALA A 458 11.59 0.62 -33.74
C ALA A 458 10.80 -0.44 -32.96
N VAL A 459 10.98 -0.52 -31.64
CA VAL A 459 10.25 -1.47 -30.79
C VAL A 459 8.74 -1.17 -30.81
N LEU A 460 8.34 0.09 -30.66
CA LEU A 460 6.93 0.50 -30.73
C LEU A 460 6.30 0.21 -32.10
N ALA A 461 7.07 0.35 -33.18
CA ALA A 461 6.62 0.03 -34.53
C ALA A 461 6.70 -1.47 -34.88
N GLY A 462 7.14 -2.34 -33.96
CA GLY A 462 7.28 -3.77 -34.20
C GLY A 462 8.40 -4.15 -35.18
N LEU A 463 9.47 -3.34 -35.25
CA LEU A 463 10.56 -3.45 -36.22
C LEU A 463 11.84 -4.12 -35.65
N ALA A 464 11.87 -4.44 -34.35
CA ALA A 464 13.05 -4.95 -33.66
C ALA A 464 13.32 -6.47 -33.88
N PRO A 465 14.58 -6.92 -34.06
CA PRO A 465 15.71 -6.21 -34.67
C PRO A 465 15.92 -6.79 -36.08
N ARG A 466 15.22 -6.26 -37.10
CA ARG A 466 15.56 -6.57 -38.49
C ARG A 466 16.57 -5.54 -39.00
N PRO A 467 17.81 -5.93 -39.35
CA PRO A 467 18.90 -5.00 -39.71
C PRO A 467 18.66 -4.19 -41.00
N ALA A 468 17.56 -4.44 -41.72
CA ALA A 468 17.28 -3.83 -43.02
C ALA A 468 16.30 -2.63 -42.97
N TRP A 469 15.75 -2.27 -41.81
CA TRP A 469 14.79 -1.17 -41.75
C TRP A 469 15.48 0.19 -41.54
N PRO A 470 15.18 1.22 -42.34
CA PRO A 470 15.83 2.53 -42.25
C PRO A 470 15.21 3.35 -41.10
N VAL A 471 15.25 2.81 -39.89
CA VAL A 471 14.55 3.38 -38.73
C VAL A 471 15.09 4.77 -38.38
N ASP A 472 16.36 5.04 -38.62
CA ASP A 472 16.97 6.36 -38.38
C ASP A 472 16.32 7.48 -39.22
N VAL A 473 15.82 7.16 -40.41
CA VAL A 473 15.17 8.13 -41.32
C VAL A 473 13.70 8.37 -40.92
N VAL A 474 13.07 7.38 -40.28
CA VAL A 474 11.65 7.43 -39.92
C VAL A 474 11.39 7.60 -38.43
N ALA A 475 12.42 7.58 -37.57
CA ALA A 475 12.28 7.63 -36.12
C ALA A 475 11.56 8.91 -35.67
N GLU A 476 12.01 10.08 -36.14
CA GLU A 476 11.39 11.37 -35.84
C GLU A 476 9.94 11.47 -36.39
N PRO A 477 9.66 11.16 -37.68
CA PRO A 477 8.29 11.09 -38.18
C PRO A 477 7.37 10.13 -37.40
N LEU A 478 7.84 8.93 -37.07
CA LEU A 478 7.08 7.93 -36.31
C LEU A 478 6.83 8.39 -34.87
N HIS A 479 7.84 8.97 -34.22
CA HIS A 479 7.68 9.55 -32.90
C HIS A 479 6.59 10.63 -32.89
N ARG A 480 6.64 11.57 -33.84
CA ARG A 480 5.63 12.62 -33.96
C ARG A 480 4.22 12.08 -34.23
N ALA A 481 4.10 10.98 -34.97
CA ALA A 481 2.82 10.43 -35.39
C ALA A 481 2.23 9.38 -34.42
N LEU A 482 3.06 8.71 -33.60
CA LEU A 482 2.64 7.62 -32.71
C LEU A 482 2.88 7.93 -31.22
N VAL A 483 3.99 8.59 -30.90
CA VAL A 483 4.40 8.85 -29.51
C VAL A 483 3.81 10.16 -29.01
N ALA A 484 4.06 11.26 -29.71
CA ALA A 484 3.61 12.59 -29.29
C ALA A 484 2.09 12.69 -29.05
N PRO A 485 1.21 12.07 -29.87
CA PRO A 485 -0.23 12.09 -29.64
C PRO A 485 -0.67 11.36 -28.36
N VAL A 486 -0.07 10.20 -28.07
CA VAL A 486 -0.34 9.43 -26.84
C VAL A 486 0.15 10.22 -25.63
N ARG A 487 1.37 10.75 -25.70
CA ARG A 487 1.99 11.54 -24.63
C ARG A 487 1.23 12.84 -24.34
N HIS A 488 0.69 13.51 -25.36
CA HIS A 488 -0.15 14.71 -25.19
C HIS A 488 -1.28 14.52 -24.19
N LEU A 489 -1.89 13.33 -24.16
CA LEU A 489 -2.96 13.00 -23.22
C LEU A 489 -2.45 12.25 -21.97
N ALA A 490 -1.51 11.32 -22.12
CA ALA A 490 -0.98 10.53 -21.02
C ALA A 490 -0.24 11.41 -19.99
N ASP A 491 0.49 12.44 -20.42
CA ASP A 491 1.24 13.33 -19.53
C ASP A 491 0.36 14.26 -18.71
N ALA A 492 -0.89 14.51 -19.15
CA ALA A 492 -1.86 15.21 -18.31
C ALA A 492 -2.27 14.35 -17.09
N MET A 493 -2.11 13.02 -17.21
CA MET A 493 -2.50 11.97 -16.27
C MET A 493 -3.99 12.00 -15.86
N GLY A 494 -4.59 10.82 -15.74
CA GLY A 494 -5.93 10.68 -15.18
C GLY A 494 -5.91 10.73 -13.66
N ARG A 495 -7.04 10.38 -13.04
CA ARG A 495 -7.09 10.20 -11.58
C ARG A 495 -6.15 9.11 -11.07
N GLY A 496 -5.73 8.16 -11.92
CA GLY A 496 -4.72 7.13 -11.61
C GLY A 496 -5.27 5.87 -10.92
N TRP A 497 -6.57 5.82 -10.61
CA TRP A 497 -7.16 4.74 -9.82
C TRP A 497 -7.16 3.38 -10.53
N ARG A 498 -7.14 3.34 -11.87
CA ARG A 498 -7.02 2.09 -12.64
C ARG A 498 -5.63 1.48 -12.50
N SER A 499 -4.59 2.31 -12.57
CA SER A 499 -3.21 1.90 -12.26
C SER A 499 -3.11 1.39 -10.84
N TYR A 500 -3.79 2.06 -9.90
CA TYR A 500 -3.85 1.63 -8.51
C TYR A 500 -4.53 0.26 -8.35
N ALA A 501 -5.68 0.07 -8.99
CA ALA A 501 -6.38 -1.21 -9.02
C ALA A 501 -5.49 -2.34 -9.57
N ALA A 502 -4.68 -2.06 -10.61
CA ALA A 502 -3.77 -3.04 -11.20
C ALA A 502 -2.73 -3.56 -10.19
N ILE A 503 -2.08 -2.64 -9.49
CA ILE A 503 -1.07 -2.95 -8.49
C ILE A 503 -1.71 -3.60 -7.26
N ALA A 504 -2.72 -2.97 -6.67
CA ALA A 504 -3.33 -3.45 -5.44
C ALA A 504 -4.08 -4.78 -5.63
N GLY A 505 -4.64 -5.05 -6.83
CA GLY A 505 -5.27 -6.33 -7.16
C GLY A 505 -4.29 -7.51 -7.22
N MET A 506 -3.02 -7.24 -7.51
CA MET A 506 -1.96 -8.23 -7.39
C MET A 506 -1.52 -8.41 -5.94
N GLU A 507 -1.24 -7.30 -5.24
CA GLU A 507 -0.67 -7.34 -3.89
C GLU A 507 -1.65 -7.88 -2.84
N MET A 508 -2.96 -7.76 -3.07
CA MET A 508 -3.97 -8.36 -2.18
C MET A 508 -3.90 -9.89 -2.13
N GLN A 509 -3.20 -10.51 -3.07
CA GLN A 509 -2.93 -11.96 -3.11
C GLN A 509 -1.56 -12.33 -2.51
N GLY A 510 -0.81 -11.36 -1.98
CA GLY A 510 0.51 -11.57 -1.37
C GLY A 510 1.69 -11.58 -2.34
N VAL A 511 1.50 -11.10 -3.57
CA VAL A 511 2.55 -11.01 -4.60
C VAL A 511 3.20 -9.63 -4.58
N ASP A 512 4.53 -9.59 -4.59
CA ASP A 512 5.28 -8.35 -4.72
C ASP A 512 5.14 -7.75 -6.12
N SER A 513 4.51 -6.57 -6.17
CA SER A 513 4.24 -5.84 -7.41
C SER A 513 5.43 -5.02 -7.94
N GLN A 514 6.56 -4.96 -7.21
CA GLN A 514 7.72 -4.13 -7.58
C GLN A 514 8.32 -4.52 -8.95
N GLN A 515 8.30 -5.80 -9.30
CA GLN A 515 8.74 -6.27 -10.62
C GLN A 515 7.67 -6.13 -11.72
N TYR A 516 6.44 -5.74 -11.35
CA TYR A 516 5.28 -5.64 -12.25
C TYR A 516 4.78 -4.20 -12.47
N ARG A 517 5.62 -3.19 -12.17
CA ARG A 517 5.28 -1.76 -12.29
C ARG A 517 4.74 -1.37 -13.67
N ALA A 518 5.16 -2.05 -14.73
CA ALA A 518 4.67 -1.84 -16.09
C ALA A 518 3.14 -2.06 -16.23
N LEU A 519 2.50 -2.82 -15.34
CA LEU A 519 1.04 -2.97 -15.31
C LEU A 519 0.32 -1.67 -14.97
N ALA A 520 0.91 -0.82 -14.12
CA ALA A 520 0.34 0.48 -13.78
C ALA A 520 0.25 1.37 -15.02
N ALA A 521 1.31 1.39 -15.84
CA ALA A 521 1.33 2.09 -17.13
C ALA A 521 0.38 1.45 -18.13
N LEU A 522 0.31 0.11 -18.20
CA LEU A 522 -0.61 -0.57 -19.09
C LEU A 522 -2.07 -0.18 -18.81
N ALA A 523 -2.50 -0.17 -17.55
CA ALA A 523 -3.85 0.21 -17.17
C ALA A 523 -4.18 1.66 -17.57
N GLU A 524 -3.22 2.59 -17.44
CA GLU A 524 -3.38 3.98 -17.88
C GLU A 524 -3.38 4.13 -19.41
N LEU A 525 -2.54 3.36 -20.11
CA LEU A 525 -2.46 3.37 -21.57
C LEU A 525 -3.71 2.77 -22.22
N MET A 526 -4.29 1.70 -21.65
CA MET A 526 -5.57 1.14 -22.09
C MET A 526 -6.67 2.21 -22.07
N HIS A 527 -6.73 2.99 -20.99
CA HIS A 527 -7.71 4.07 -20.86
C HIS A 527 -7.37 5.27 -21.75
N THR A 528 -6.09 5.62 -21.88
CA THR A 528 -5.65 6.70 -22.77
C THR A 528 -6.02 6.39 -24.21
N ALA A 529 -5.78 5.15 -24.66
CA ALA A 529 -6.15 4.67 -25.98
C ALA A 529 -7.67 4.80 -26.23
N SER A 530 -8.50 4.39 -25.26
CA SER A 530 -9.95 4.50 -25.38
C SER A 530 -10.40 5.96 -25.47
N LEU A 531 -9.85 6.85 -24.63
CA LEU A 531 -10.20 8.27 -24.64
C LEU A 531 -9.85 8.96 -25.97
N ILE A 532 -8.72 8.61 -26.60
CA ILE A 532 -8.33 9.22 -27.88
C ILE A 532 -9.36 8.91 -28.97
N VAL A 533 -9.89 7.68 -28.99
CA VAL A 533 -10.89 7.24 -29.97
C VAL A 533 -12.27 7.81 -29.63
N ASP A 534 -12.68 7.69 -28.36
CA ASP A 534 -13.93 8.24 -27.80
C ASP A 534 -14.06 9.75 -28.07
N ASP A 535 -12.98 10.53 -27.87
CA ASP A 535 -12.97 11.97 -28.17
C ASP A 535 -13.27 12.28 -29.66
N VAL A 536 -12.90 11.38 -30.58
CA VAL A 536 -13.22 11.53 -32.01
C VAL A 536 -14.69 11.20 -32.26
N GLU A 537 -15.21 10.14 -31.64
CA GLU A 537 -16.60 9.70 -31.74
C GLU A 537 -17.56 10.79 -31.23
N ASP A 538 -17.23 11.39 -30.08
CA ASP A 538 -18.02 12.44 -29.43
C ASP A 538 -17.71 13.85 -29.96
N ASN A 539 -16.71 14.00 -30.85
CA ASN A 539 -16.23 15.29 -31.34
C ASN A 539 -15.82 16.27 -30.21
N ALA A 540 -15.33 15.71 -29.09
CA ALA A 540 -15.03 16.45 -27.87
C ALA A 540 -13.98 17.57 -28.09
N PRO A 541 -14.19 18.79 -27.55
CA PRO A 541 -13.22 19.88 -27.71
C PRO A 541 -12.00 19.73 -26.77
N MET A 542 -12.21 19.19 -25.57
CA MET A 542 -11.25 19.19 -24.47
C MET A 542 -11.23 17.84 -23.75
N ARG A 543 -10.06 17.45 -23.26
CA ARG A 543 -9.87 16.27 -22.41
C ARG A 543 -8.75 16.53 -21.41
N ARG A 544 -8.99 16.22 -20.13
CA ARG A 544 -8.00 16.40 -19.02
C ARG A 544 -7.39 17.81 -19.01
N GLY A 545 -8.21 18.84 -19.23
CA GLY A 545 -7.76 20.24 -19.26
C GLY A 545 -6.91 20.64 -20.49
N ARG A 546 -6.74 19.75 -21.48
CA ARG A 546 -6.03 20.03 -22.74
C ARG A 546 -6.97 19.89 -23.95
N PRO A 547 -6.67 20.51 -25.09
CA PRO A 547 -7.38 20.22 -26.33
C PRO A 547 -7.31 18.72 -26.66
N ALA A 548 -8.43 18.15 -27.08
CA ALA A 548 -8.51 16.73 -27.44
C ALA A 548 -7.49 16.38 -28.54
N VAL A 549 -6.97 15.15 -28.56
CA VAL A 549 -5.86 14.76 -29.47
C VAL A 549 -6.19 15.03 -30.94
N HIS A 550 -7.42 14.78 -31.37
CA HIS A 550 -7.84 15.03 -32.76
C HIS A 550 -7.91 16.52 -33.13
N ARG A 551 -8.02 17.42 -32.14
CA ARG A 551 -7.97 18.88 -32.36
C ARG A 551 -6.55 19.36 -32.62
N VAL A 552 -5.55 18.67 -32.08
CA VAL A 552 -4.12 19.02 -32.22
C VAL A 552 -3.46 18.29 -33.39
N PHE A 553 -3.70 16.99 -33.51
CA PHE A 553 -3.01 16.10 -34.45
C PHE A 553 -3.86 15.64 -35.64
N GLY A 554 -5.14 16.02 -35.66
CA GLY A 554 -6.13 15.59 -36.67
C GLY A 554 -6.76 14.22 -36.36
N GLN A 555 -7.97 14.01 -36.90
CA GLN A 555 -8.75 12.78 -36.66
C GLN A 555 -8.04 11.51 -37.13
N ALA A 556 -7.44 11.52 -38.32
CA ALA A 556 -6.75 10.34 -38.86
C ALA A 556 -5.59 9.88 -37.95
N THR A 557 -4.79 10.83 -37.46
CA THR A 557 -3.70 10.54 -36.52
C THR A 557 -4.24 10.03 -35.19
N ALA A 558 -5.28 10.66 -34.64
CA ALA A 558 -5.90 10.26 -33.38
C ALA A 558 -6.43 8.81 -33.44
N ILE A 559 -7.20 8.46 -34.49
CA ILE A 559 -7.72 7.10 -34.68
C ILE A 559 -6.58 6.08 -34.78
N ASN A 560 -5.56 6.37 -35.59
CA ASN A 560 -4.42 5.47 -35.79
C ASN A 560 -3.63 5.26 -34.49
N THR A 561 -3.31 6.34 -33.78
CA THR A 561 -2.50 6.28 -32.56
C THR A 561 -3.27 5.63 -31.42
N GLY A 562 -4.57 5.90 -31.28
CA GLY A 562 -5.42 5.31 -30.25
C GLY A 562 -5.53 3.80 -30.45
N THR A 563 -5.69 3.38 -31.71
CA THR A 563 -5.71 1.96 -32.08
C THR A 563 -4.36 1.29 -31.84
N HIS A 564 -3.25 1.94 -32.22
CA HIS A 564 -1.89 1.42 -32.00
C HIS A 564 -1.57 1.28 -30.51
N ALA A 565 -2.02 2.20 -29.66
CA ALA A 565 -1.75 2.16 -28.23
C ALA A 565 -2.29 0.91 -27.52
N TYR A 566 -3.35 0.29 -28.05
CA TYR A 566 -3.81 -1.03 -27.58
C TYR A 566 -2.77 -2.14 -27.81
N LEU A 567 -1.97 -2.05 -28.87
CA LEU A 567 -0.99 -3.07 -29.23
C LEU A 567 0.24 -3.07 -28.31
N VAL A 568 0.49 -1.99 -27.55
CA VAL A 568 1.60 -1.90 -26.59
C VAL A 568 1.51 -2.96 -25.48
N PHE A 569 0.33 -3.54 -25.27
CA PHE A 569 0.17 -4.70 -24.40
C PHE A 569 1.17 -5.82 -24.69
N ASP A 570 1.49 -6.10 -25.96
CA ASP A 570 2.43 -7.16 -26.33
C ASP A 570 3.83 -6.93 -25.73
N LEU A 571 4.31 -5.68 -25.77
CA LEU A 571 5.59 -5.29 -25.22
C LEU A 571 5.63 -5.47 -23.70
N VAL A 572 4.56 -5.04 -23.01
CA VAL A 572 4.42 -5.19 -21.56
C VAL A 572 4.36 -6.67 -21.19
N ALA A 573 3.52 -7.47 -21.84
CA ALA A 573 3.36 -8.88 -21.53
C ALA A 573 4.64 -9.70 -21.73
N ARG A 574 5.41 -9.44 -22.79
CA ARG A 574 6.73 -10.06 -23.02
C ARG A 574 7.77 -9.63 -22.01
N HIS A 575 7.73 -8.37 -21.58
CA HIS A 575 8.66 -7.85 -20.60
C HIS A 575 8.41 -8.43 -19.19
N LEU A 576 7.13 -8.55 -18.80
CA LEU A 576 6.76 -9.10 -17.50
C LEU A 576 6.98 -10.61 -17.40
N LEU A 577 6.82 -11.33 -18.52
CA LEU A 577 6.90 -12.80 -18.58
C LEU A 577 7.76 -13.22 -19.77
N PRO A 578 9.09 -13.00 -19.75
CA PRO A 578 9.96 -13.37 -20.85
C PRO A 578 9.95 -14.89 -21.09
N ASP A 579 10.01 -15.67 -19.99
CA ASP A 579 10.24 -17.12 -19.99
C ASP A 579 8.99 -17.95 -19.61
N ASP A 580 7.80 -17.32 -19.56
CA ASP A 580 6.53 -17.98 -19.21
C ASP A 580 5.46 -17.76 -20.30
N PRO A 581 5.53 -18.52 -21.41
CA PRO A 581 4.61 -18.36 -22.54
C PRO A 581 3.15 -18.72 -22.19
N GLU A 582 2.93 -19.66 -21.27
CA GLU A 582 1.59 -20.10 -20.87
C GLU A 582 0.86 -19.02 -20.08
N ARG A 583 1.50 -18.46 -19.05
CA ARG A 583 0.91 -17.37 -18.28
C ARG A 583 0.77 -16.11 -19.14
N ARG A 584 1.71 -15.86 -20.05
CA ARG A 584 1.61 -14.77 -21.03
C ARG A 584 0.40 -14.94 -21.96
N LEU A 585 0.11 -16.15 -22.44
CA LEU A 585 -1.11 -16.44 -23.21
C LEU A 585 -2.39 -16.12 -22.43
N ARG A 586 -2.44 -16.48 -21.13
CA ARG A 586 -3.58 -16.12 -20.28
C ARG A 586 -3.75 -14.61 -20.15
N LEU A 587 -2.67 -13.85 -20.00
CA LEU A 587 -2.76 -12.38 -20.00
C LEU A 587 -3.29 -11.83 -21.33
N TYR A 588 -2.88 -12.38 -22.47
CA TYR A 588 -3.46 -12.00 -23.77
C TYR A 588 -4.97 -12.25 -23.84
N GLN A 589 -5.43 -13.40 -23.36
CA GLN A 589 -6.86 -13.72 -23.35
C GLN A 589 -7.65 -12.72 -22.50
N VAL A 590 -7.19 -12.46 -21.27
CA VAL A 590 -7.77 -11.44 -20.38
C VAL A 590 -7.81 -10.06 -21.04
N TYR A 591 -6.69 -9.64 -21.65
CA TYR A 591 -6.60 -8.35 -22.32
C TYR A 591 -7.60 -8.23 -23.47
N LEU A 592 -7.60 -9.21 -24.38
CA LEU A 592 -8.49 -9.21 -25.54
C LEU A 592 -9.96 -9.29 -25.12
N ASP A 593 -10.30 -10.03 -24.07
CA ASP A 593 -11.65 -10.11 -23.53
C ASP A 593 -12.09 -8.76 -22.95
N GLY A 594 -11.21 -8.10 -22.19
CA GLY A 594 -11.43 -6.75 -21.67
C GLY A 594 -11.65 -5.73 -22.79
N MET A 595 -10.82 -5.77 -23.84
CA MET A 595 -10.97 -4.86 -24.98
C MET A 595 -12.26 -5.09 -25.77
N ARG A 596 -12.67 -6.36 -25.97
CA ARG A 596 -13.96 -6.68 -26.62
C ARG A 596 -15.14 -6.20 -25.79
N ARG A 597 -15.12 -6.40 -24.46
CA ARG A 597 -16.14 -5.88 -23.55
C ARG A 597 -16.22 -4.35 -23.62
N SER A 598 -15.09 -3.66 -23.54
CA SER A 598 -15.04 -2.20 -23.56
C SER A 598 -15.66 -1.61 -24.84
N HIS A 599 -15.29 -2.14 -26.02
CA HIS A 599 -15.86 -1.70 -27.28
C HIS A 599 -17.33 -2.08 -27.46
N ALA A 600 -17.77 -3.23 -26.92
CA ALA A 600 -19.19 -3.57 -26.90
C ALA A 600 -20.00 -2.61 -26.03
N GLY A 601 -19.45 -2.21 -24.88
CA GLY A 601 -20.04 -1.17 -24.02
C GLY A 601 -20.09 0.18 -24.72
N GLN A 602 -19.01 0.59 -25.39
CA GLN A 602 -18.98 1.81 -26.20
C GLN A 602 -20.06 1.79 -27.30
N ALA A 603 -20.23 0.65 -27.98
CA ALA A 603 -21.27 0.52 -29.00
C ALA A 603 -22.68 0.69 -28.42
N LEU A 604 -22.96 0.16 -27.22
CA LEU A 604 -24.23 0.36 -26.55
C LEU A 604 -24.43 1.82 -26.09
N ASP A 605 -23.38 2.47 -25.61
CA ASP A 605 -23.40 3.87 -25.20
C ASP A 605 -23.74 4.79 -26.39
N ILE A 606 -23.10 4.57 -27.55
CA ILE A 606 -23.40 5.28 -28.80
C ILE A 606 -24.85 5.09 -29.26
N LEU A 607 -25.44 3.90 -29.01
CA LEU A 607 -26.85 3.64 -29.32
C LEU A 607 -27.82 4.36 -28.36
N GLY A 608 -27.36 4.81 -27.19
CA GLY A 608 -28.03 5.79 -26.33
C GLY A 608 -29.24 5.31 -25.52
N HIS A 609 -29.75 4.10 -25.73
CA HIS A 609 -30.90 3.50 -25.01
C HIS A 609 -32.22 4.30 -25.07
N HIS A 610 -32.37 5.20 -26.06
CA HIS A 610 -33.55 6.07 -26.19
C HIS A 610 -34.85 5.27 -26.33
N ASP A 611 -34.83 4.16 -27.07
CA ASP A 611 -35.98 3.27 -27.26
C ASP A 611 -36.48 2.68 -25.93
N ALA A 612 -35.55 2.20 -25.11
CA ALA A 612 -35.88 1.66 -23.79
C ALA A 612 -36.37 2.75 -22.84
N MET A 613 -35.81 3.95 -22.90
CA MET A 613 -36.28 5.08 -22.09
C MET A 613 -37.69 5.52 -22.51
N GLU A 614 -38.00 5.58 -23.81
CA GLU A 614 -39.34 5.91 -24.29
C GLU A 614 -40.40 4.90 -23.81
N GLU A 615 -40.09 3.61 -23.86
CA GLU A 615 -40.96 2.56 -23.32
C GLU A 615 -41.13 2.69 -21.79
N ALA A 616 -40.04 2.95 -21.07
CA ALA A 616 -40.05 3.13 -19.62
C ALA A 616 -40.91 4.34 -19.20
N VAL A 617 -40.80 5.46 -19.90
CA VAL A 617 -41.62 6.66 -19.68
C VAL A 617 -43.11 6.38 -19.95
N ALA A 618 -43.42 5.59 -20.98
CA ALA A 618 -44.80 5.25 -21.34
C ALA A 618 -45.45 4.26 -20.36
N SER A 619 -44.68 3.28 -19.87
CA SER A 619 -45.17 2.18 -19.03
C SER A 619 -45.05 2.46 -17.52
N GLY A 620 -44.07 3.28 -17.10
CA GLY A 620 -43.67 3.43 -15.70
C GLY A 620 -42.77 2.30 -15.18
N ASP A 621 -42.30 1.39 -16.05
CA ASP A 621 -41.39 0.30 -15.69
C ASP A 621 -39.95 0.65 -16.07
N ALA A 622 -39.05 0.65 -15.09
CA ALA A 622 -37.65 0.98 -15.27
C ALA A 622 -36.75 -0.23 -15.58
N ALA A 623 -37.26 -1.47 -15.46
CA ALA A 623 -36.42 -2.67 -15.44
C ALA A 623 -35.52 -2.81 -16.68
N THR A 624 -36.10 -2.66 -17.87
CA THR A 624 -35.37 -2.80 -19.14
C THR A 624 -34.33 -1.69 -19.33
N VAL A 625 -34.71 -0.42 -19.09
CA VAL A 625 -33.78 0.71 -19.28
C VAL A 625 -32.64 0.67 -18.26
N LEU A 626 -32.93 0.36 -16.99
CA LEU A 626 -31.92 0.21 -15.95
C LEU A 626 -30.93 -0.91 -16.28
N GLU A 627 -31.41 -2.07 -16.72
CA GLU A 627 -30.52 -3.20 -17.06
C GLU A 627 -29.64 -2.89 -18.28
N ARG A 628 -30.16 -2.18 -19.28
CA ARG A 628 -29.37 -1.74 -20.45
C ARG A 628 -28.28 -0.74 -20.08
N VAL A 629 -28.60 0.27 -19.26
CA VAL A 629 -27.62 1.24 -18.74
C VAL A 629 -26.59 0.51 -17.87
N ARG A 630 -27.02 -0.34 -16.94
CA ARG A 630 -26.12 -1.14 -16.09
C ARG A 630 -25.19 -2.03 -16.92
N THR A 631 -25.70 -2.69 -17.95
CA THR A 631 -24.92 -3.53 -18.86
C THR A 631 -23.89 -2.71 -19.64
N THR A 632 -24.27 -1.51 -20.10
CA THR A 632 -23.35 -0.58 -20.77
C THR A 632 -22.19 -0.22 -19.85
N HIS A 633 -22.47 0.17 -18.60
CA HIS A 633 -21.46 0.52 -17.60
C HIS A 633 -20.55 -0.67 -17.24
N ARG A 634 -21.14 -1.86 -17.06
CA ARG A 634 -20.41 -3.12 -16.84
C ARG A 634 -19.47 -3.45 -17.99
N LEU A 635 -19.86 -3.21 -19.24
CA LEU A 635 -19.04 -3.53 -20.40
C LEU A 635 -17.98 -2.46 -20.67
N LYS A 636 -18.38 -1.19 -20.79
CA LYS A 636 -17.53 -0.04 -21.18
C LYS A 636 -16.39 0.17 -20.18
N THR A 637 -16.75 0.25 -18.90
CA THR A 637 -15.81 0.54 -17.80
C THR A 637 -15.52 -0.71 -16.96
N GLY A 638 -16.57 -1.41 -16.51
CA GLY A 638 -16.42 -2.62 -15.67
C GLY A 638 -15.53 -3.69 -16.31
N GLY A 639 -15.69 -3.96 -17.61
CA GLY A 639 -14.97 -5.01 -18.33
C GLY A 639 -13.46 -4.77 -18.42
N VAL A 640 -13.04 -3.50 -18.45
CA VAL A 640 -11.63 -3.09 -18.43
C VAL A 640 -11.06 -3.25 -17.02
N VAL A 641 -11.78 -2.77 -16.00
CA VAL A 641 -11.34 -2.85 -14.60
C VAL A 641 -11.28 -4.30 -14.14
N ARG A 642 -12.25 -5.12 -14.56
CA ARG A 642 -12.21 -6.58 -14.45
C ARG A 642 -10.92 -7.16 -15.02
N GLY A 643 -10.57 -6.79 -16.26
CA GLY A 643 -9.33 -7.24 -16.90
C GLY A 643 -8.08 -6.84 -16.10
N VAL A 644 -8.08 -5.64 -15.52
CA VAL A 644 -7.02 -5.17 -14.63
C VAL A 644 -6.88 -6.05 -13.38
N GLY A 645 -7.99 -6.41 -12.72
CA GLY A 645 -7.96 -7.36 -11.59
C GLY A 645 -7.52 -8.77 -12.01
N GLU A 646 -8.01 -9.23 -13.18
CA GLU A 646 -7.64 -10.52 -13.77
C GLU A 646 -6.14 -10.60 -14.11
N PHE A 647 -5.49 -9.51 -14.53
CA PHE A 647 -4.03 -9.48 -14.70
C PHE A 647 -3.30 -9.80 -13.40
N GLY A 648 -3.70 -9.14 -12.30
CA GLY A 648 -3.15 -9.41 -10.97
C GLY A 648 -3.36 -10.86 -10.54
N ALA A 649 -4.56 -11.40 -10.74
CA ALA A 649 -4.90 -12.80 -10.46
C ALA A 649 -4.05 -13.80 -11.25
N VAL A 650 -3.93 -13.59 -12.57
CA VAL A 650 -3.13 -14.48 -13.44
C VAL A 650 -1.65 -14.47 -13.07
N LEU A 651 -1.12 -13.29 -12.69
CA LEU A 651 0.28 -13.13 -12.26
C LEU A 651 0.53 -13.70 -10.87
N ALA A 652 -0.47 -13.68 -10.00
CA ALA A 652 -0.45 -14.38 -8.72
C ALA A 652 -0.68 -15.89 -8.84
N GLY A 653 -0.98 -16.39 -10.04
CA GLY A 653 -1.26 -17.81 -10.27
C GLY A 653 -2.63 -18.25 -9.75
N ALA A 654 -3.54 -17.32 -9.48
CA ALA A 654 -4.90 -17.63 -9.06
C ALA A 654 -5.75 -18.17 -10.21
N ASP A 655 -6.65 -19.10 -9.87
CA ASP A 655 -7.64 -19.70 -10.76
C ASP A 655 -8.97 -19.93 -10.01
N GLY A 656 -9.93 -20.57 -10.68
CA GLY A 656 -11.19 -21.03 -10.08
C GLY A 656 -11.99 -19.93 -9.38
N GLU A 657 -12.35 -20.18 -8.11
CA GLU A 657 -13.19 -19.29 -7.31
C GLU A 657 -12.50 -17.95 -7.01
N VAL A 658 -11.18 -17.95 -6.77
CA VAL A 658 -10.42 -16.73 -6.47
C VAL A 658 -10.45 -15.81 -7.68
N LEU A 659 -10.12 -16.33 -8.88
CA LEU A 659 -10.19 -15.56 -10.11
C LEU A 659 -11.59 -15.00 -10.34
N THR A 660 -12.63 -15.82 -10.16
CA THR A 660 -14.03 -15.41 -10.36
C THR A 660 -14.45 -14.28 -9.41
N ALA A 661 -14.08 -14.39 -8.13
CA ALA A 661 -14.38 -13.37 -7.13
C ALA A 661 -13.65 -12.05 -7.42
N ILE A 662 -12.37 -12.11 -7.81
CA ILE A 662 -11.59 -10.93 -8.24
C ILE A 662 -12.23 -10.30 -9.46
N SER A 663 -12.52 -11.07 -10.50
CA SER A 663 -13.16 -10.60 -11.73
C SER A 663 -14.46 -9.85 -11.43
N THR A 664 -15.31 -10.44 -10.57
CA THR A 664 -16.62 -9.90 -10.22
C THR A 664 -16.48 -8.60 -9.43
N TYR A 665 -15.61 -8.60 -8.40
CA TYR A 665 -15.42 -7.42 -7.57
C TYR A 665 -14.86 -6.24 -8.38
N PHE A 666 -13.85 -6.48 -9.22
CA PHE A 666 -13.25 -5.43 -10.06
C PHE A 666 -14.20 -4.92 -11.14
N GLU A 667 -15.02 -5.79 -11.76
CA GLU A 667 -16.10 -5.35 -12.65
C GLU A 667 -17.07 -4.41 -11.94
N THR A 668 -17.45 -4.76 -10.71
CA THR A 668 -18.36 -3.98 -9.87
C THR A 668 -17.76 -2.65 -9.43
N ILE A 669 -16.46 -2.56 -9.13
CA ILE A 669 -15.79 -1.28 -8.89
C ILE A 669 -15.97 -0.37 -10.12
N GLY A 670 -15.77 -0.90 -11.33
CA GLY A 670 -15.97 -0.13 -12.56
C GLY A 670 -17.42 0.30 -12.79
N LEU A 671 -18.39 -0.55 -12.45
CA LEU A 671 -19.81 -0.21 -12.48
C LEU A 671 -20.13 0.92 -11.50
N ALA A 672 -19.73 0.78 -10.24
CA ALA A 672 -19.97 1.79 -9.20
C ALA A 672 -19.34 3.13 -9.58
N TYR A 673 -18.13 3.09 -10.14
CA TYR A 673 -17.46 4.30 -10.62
C TYR A 673 -18.26 5.04 -11.68
N GLN A 674 -18.86 4.32 -12.64
CA GLN A 674 -19.64 4.94 -13.70
C GLN A 674 -20.98 5.50 -13.20
N ILE A 675 -21.66 4.79 -12.29
CA ILE A 675 -22.87 5.29 -11.64
C ILE A 675 -22.56 6.59 -10.86
N SER A 676 -21.46 6.62 -10.12
CA SER A 676 -21.01 7.82 -9.41
C SER A 676 -20.61 8.95 -10.34
N ASP A 677 -20.03 8.67 -11.52
CA ASP A 677 -19.67 9.68 -12.54
C ASP A 677 -20.93 10.31 -13.15
N ASP A 678 -21.97 9.51 -13.46
CA ASP A 678 -23.27 10.01 -13.92
C ASP A 678 -23.91 10.95 -12.88
N VAL A 679 -23.79 10.64 -11.58
CA VAL A 679 -24.26 11.51 -10.49
C VAL A 679 -23.40 12.78 -10.38
N ALA A 680 -22.08 12.65 -10.54
CA ALA A 680 -21.13 13.76 -10.49
C ALA A 680 -21.42 14.82 -11.56
N ASP A 681 -21.70 14.38 -12.80
CA ASP A 681 -22.00 15.29 -13.91
C ASP A 681 -23.24 16.14 -13.61
N LEU A 682 -24.29 15.53 -13.01
CA LEU A 682 -25.49 16.24 -12.59
C LEU A 682 -25.21 17.25 -11.47
N LEU A 683 -24.48 16.85 -10.42
CA LEU A 683 -24.16 17.73 -9.30
C LEU A 683 -23.29 18.92 -9.74
N ALA A 684 -22.39 18.71 -10.71
CA ALA A 684 -21.57 19.77 -11.27
C ALA A 684 -22.39 20.87 -11.98
N VAL A 685 -23.59 20.55 -12.48
CA VAL A 685 -24.51 21.55 -13.05
C VAL A 685 -25.07 22.48 -11.97
N LEU A 686 -25.26 21.96 -10.76
CA LEU A 686 -25.84 22.67 -9.62
C LEU A 686 -24.80 23.44 -8.79
N ALA A 687 -23.53 23.04 -8.89
CA ALA A 687 -22.42 23.68 -8.20
C ALA A 687 -22.25 25.15 -8.60
N ARG A 688 -21.92 26.01 -7.64
CA ARG A 688 -21.67 27.44 -7.92
C ARG A 688 -20.24 27.63 -8.45
N ALA A 689 -20.04 28.66 -9.27
CA ALA A 689 -18.70 29.05 -9.69
C ALA A 689 -17.84 29.38 -8.46
N GLY A 690 -16.80 28.57 -8.22
CA GLY A 690 -15.91 28.70 -7.07
C GLY A 690 -16.04 27.62 -5.99
N ASP A 691 -16.95 26.64 -6.14
CA ASP A 691 -16.99 25.50 -5.22
C ASP A 691 -15.71 24.64 -5.35
N PRO A 692 -15.11 24.21 -4.22
CA PRO A 692 -13.86 23.42 -4.21
C PRO A 692 -13.91 22.11 -5.02
N GLY A 693 -15.12 21.56 -5.25
CA GLY A 693 -15.38 20.35 -6.04
C GLY A 693 -15.51 20.56 -7.55
N ALA A 694 -15.61 21.81 -8.02
CA ALA A 694 -15.75 22.14 -9.44
C ALA A 694 -14.41 22.00 -10.18
N ARG A 695 -13.84 20.79 -10.23
CA ARG A 695 -12.68 20.49 -11.07
C ARG A 695 -13.12 20.53 -12.53
N VAL A 696 -12.84 21.65 -13.21
CA VAL A 696 -13.14 21.94 -14.62
C VAL A 696 -12.32 21.02 -15.55
N ALA A 697 -12.68 19.75 -15.61
CA ALA A 697 -12.06 18.76 -16.51
C ALA A 697 -12.94 18.45 -17.75
N ARG A 698 -14.25 18.71 -17.65
CA ARG A 698 -15.29 18.58 -18.69
C ARG A 698 -16.29 19.75 -18.57
N VAL A 699 -17.16 19.90 -19.56
CA VAL A 699 -18.27 20.87 -19.51
C VAL A 699 -19.32 20.34 -18.52
N PRO A 700 -19.75 21.08 -17.48
CA PRO A 700 -20.73 20.56 -16.52
C PRO A 700 -22.06 20.22 -17.17
N GLY A 701 -22.62 19.02 -16.95
CA GLY A 701 -23.88 18.59 -17.56
C GLY A 701 -23.72 18.19 -19.02
N GLU A 702 -22.57 17.60 -19.36
CA GLU A 702 -22.27 17.12 -20.71
C GLU A 702 -23.25 16.02 -21.12
N ASP A 703 -23.57 15.09 -20.20
CA ASP A 703 -24.42 13.94 -20.53
C ASP A 703 -25.87 14.36 -20.84
N ILE A 704 -26.41 15.34 -20.11
CA ILE A 704 -27.72 15.93 -20.43
C ILE A 704 -27.70 16.60 -21.80
N ARG A 705 -26.61 17.31 -22.14
CA ARG A 705 -26.47 18.03 -23.41
C ARG A 705 -26.30 17.10 -24.60
N GLU A 706 -25.72 15.93 -24.38
CA GLU A 706 -25.58 14.88 -25.39
C GLU A 706 -26.84 14.02 -25.51
N GLY A 707 -27.81 14.21 -24.61
CA GLY A 707 -29.06 13.46 -24.60
C GLY A 707 -28.88 12.01 -24.17
N LYS A 708 -27.88 11.73 -23.32
CA LYS A 708 -27.61 10.38 -22.82
C LYS A 708 -28.66 9.94 -21.79
N VAL A 709 -29.02 8.66 -21.84
CA VAL A 709 -29.83 8.01 -20.80
C VAL A 709 -28.91 7.55 -19.68
N THR A 710 -28.75 8.40 -18.66
CA THR A 710 -27.87 8.13 -17.51
C THR A 710 -28.57 7.26 -16.45
N TYR A 711 -27.78 6.68 -15.54
CA TYR A 711 -28.32 5.82 -14.48
C TYR A 711 -29.34 6.55 -13.57
N PRO A 712 -29.10 7.80 -13.10
CA PRO A 712 -30.09 8.54 -12.33
C PRO A 712 -31.39 8.81 -13.11
N LEU A 713 -31.30 9.08 -14.42
CA LEU A 713 -32.50 9.28 -15.24
C LEU A 713 -33.34 8.00 -15.35
N ALA A 714 -32.70 6.85 -15.49
CA ALA A 714 -33.38 5.55 -15.48
C ALA A 714 -34.03 5.25 -14.11
N CYS A 715 -33.37 5.59 -12.99
CA CYS A 715 -33.96 5.49 -11.65
C CYS A 715 -35.20 6.38 -11.48
N ALA A 716 -35.20 7.57 -12.10
CA ALA A 716 -36.30 8.53 -11.96
C ALA A 716 -37.65 8.03 -12.52
N VAL A 717 -37.63 6.99 -13.37
CA VAL A 717 -38.84 6.37 -13.94
C VAL A 717 -39.83 5.92 -12.86
N THR A 718 -39.33 5.39 -11.74
CA THR A 718 -40.18 4.92 -10.62
C THR A 718 -40.39 5.97 -9.53
N LEU A 719 -39.68 7.10 -9.60
CA LEU A 719 -39.67 8.13 -8.55
C LEU A 719 -40.46 9.38 -8.92
N LEU A 720 -40.61 9.68 -10.21
CA LEU A 720 -41.35 10.84 -10.70
C LEU A 720 -42.78 10.49 -11.12
N PRO A 721 -43.74 11.42 -10.95
CA PRO A 721 -45.02 11.32 -11.62
C PRO A 721 -44.83 11.28 -13.15
N GLN A 722 -45.58 10.41 -13.83
CA GLN A 722 -45.40 10.15 -15.27
C GLN A 722 -45.40 11.41 -16.15
N ALA A 723 -46.23 12.41 -15.84
CA ALA A 723 -46.26 13.67 -16.56
C ALA A 723 -44.93 14.44 -16.45
N ARG A 724 -44.37 14.52 -15.23
CA ARG A 724 -43.10 15.20 -14.99
C ARG A 724 -41.93 14.42 -15.60
N LEU A 725 -41.95 13.09 -15.53
CA LEU A 725 -40.96 12.25 -16.19
C LEU A 725 -40.92 12.48 -17.70
N ARG A 726 -42.09 12.61 -18.36
CA ARG A 726 -42.18 12.96 -19.79
C ARG A 726 -41.54 14.31 -20.10
N GLU A 727 -41.82 15.33 -19.30
CA GLU A 727 -41.21 16.66 -19.47
C GLU A 727 -39.69 16.60 -19.38
N ILE A 728 -39.16 15.92 -18.36
CA ILE A 728 -37.71 15.76 -18.18
C ILE A 728 -37.09 14.97 -19.35
N TRP A 729 -37.74 13.89 -19.78
CA TRP A 729 -37.25 13.10 -20.92
C TRP A 729 -37.22 13.91 -22.22
N GLU A 730 -38.25 14.73 -22.50
CA GLU A 730 -38.26 15.59 -23.68
C GLU A 730 -37.11 16.60 -23.69
N ILE A 731 -36.73 17.14 -22.52
CA ILE A 731 -35.58 18.04 -22.40
C ILE A 731 -34.27 17.31 -22.75
N VAL A 732 -34.08 16.10 -22.19
CA VAL A 732 -32.84 15.33 -22.38
C VAL A 732 -32.73 14.81 -23.81
N ARG A 733 -33.77 14.13 -24.33
CA ARG A 733 -33.70 13.40 -25.61
C ARG A 733 -33.42 14.28 -26.83
N CYS A 734 -33.76 15.56 -26.76
CA CYS A 734 -33.50 16.50 -27.86
C CYS A 734 -32.01 16.78 -28.06
N GLY A 735 -31.19 16.58 -27.02
CA GLY A 735 -29.83 17.08 -26.98
C GLY A 735 -29.74 18.60 -27.03
N GLY A 736 -28.55 19.16 -26.81
CA GLY A 736 -28.29 20.60 -26.90
C GLY A 736 -28.92 21.44 -25.79
N ALA A 737 -29.26 20.84 -24.65
CA ALA A 737 -29.85 21.55 -23.52
C ALA A 737 -29.00 22.77 -23.09
N GLY A 738 -29.63 23.95 -23.03
CA GLY A 738 -28.99 25.14 -22.47
C GLY A 738 -28.76 24.98 -20.95
N GLN A 739 -27.94 25.86 -20.36
CA GLN A 739 -27.59 25.80 -18.92
C GLN A 739 -28.83 25.73 -18.01
N ALA A 740 -29.86 26.53 -18.30
CA ALA A 740 -31.08 26.56 -17.48
C ALA A 740 -31.87 25.24 -17.55
N ALA A 741 -31.98 24.64 -18.74
CA ALA A 741 -32.67 23.36 -18.93
C ALA A 741 -31.90 22.21 -18.29
N ALA A 742 -30.57 22.20 -18.42
CA ALA A 742 -29.71 21.22 -17.73
C ALA A 742 -29.84 21.32 -16.20
N ALA A 743 -29.89 22.55 -15.66
CA ALA A 743 -30.10 22.78 -14.23
C ALA A 743 -31.48 22.28 -13.77
N GLU A 744 -32.55 22.54 -14.53
CA GLU A 744 -33.89 22.02 -14.20
C GLU A 744 -33.92 20.48 -14.13
N VAL A 745 -33.29 19.80 -15.08
CA VAL A 745 -33.18 18.34 -15.08
C VAL A 745 -32.42 17.87 -13.85
N ALA A 746 -31.24 18.45 -13.58
CA ALA A 746 -30.41 18.08 -12.44
C ALA A 746 -31.14 18.31 -11.10
N GLU A 747 -31.78 19.47 -10.90
CA GLU A 747 -32.59 19.77 -9.71
C GLU A 747 -33.74 18.76 -9.54
N THR A 748 -34.40 18.39 -10.63
CA THR A 748 -35.51 17.43 -10.59
C THR A 748 -35.04 16.03 -10.20
N LEU A 749 -33.94 15.54 -10.79
CA LEU A 749 -33.37 14.21 -10.52
C LEU A 749 -32.80 14.11 -9.10
N VAL A 750 -32.15 15.17 -8.61
CA VAL A 750 -31.68 15.25 -7.23
C VAL A 750 -32.88 15.32 -6.26
N GLY A 751 -33.85 16.19 -6.54
CA GLY A 751 -34.99 16.44 -5.66
C GLY A 751 -35.95 15.25 -5.51
N CYS A 752 -36.06 14.38 -6.51
CA CYS A 752 -36.85 13.14 -6.40
C CYS A 752 -36.09 11.97 -5.77
N GLY A 753 -34.80 12.14 -5.45
CA GLY A 753 -33.97 11.11 -4.84
C GLY A 753 -33.36 10.11 -5.82
N ALA A 754 -33.39 10.37 -7.13
CA ALA A 754 -32.85 9.45 -8.12
C ALA A 754 -31.32 9.29 -8.02
N THR A 755 -30.60 10.36 -7.70
CA THR A 755 -29.16 10.31 -7.43
C THR A 755 -28.84 9.47 -6.18
N ALA A 756 -29.63 9.60 -5.11
CA ALA A 756 -29.47 8.81 -3.90
C ALA A 756 -29.76 7.32 -4.15
N ALA A 757 -30.80 7.00 -4.93
CA ALA A 757 -31.10 5.63 -5.35
C ALA A 757 -29.96 5.03 -6.19
N ALA A 758 -29.39 5.80 -7.12
CA ALA A 758 -28.25 5.37 -7.92
C ALA A 758 -27.02 5.05 -7.06
N LEU A 759 -26.65 5.93 -6.12
CA LEU A 759 -25.51 5.69 -5.21
C LEU A 759 -25.77 4.51 -4.27
N ALA A 760 -27.02 4.33 -3.80
CA ALA A 760 -27.39 3.17 -2.98
C ALA A 760 -27.24 1.85 -3.75
N ASP A 761 -27.65 1.81 -5.02
CA ASP A 761 -27.45 0.66 -5.91
C ASP A 761 -25.96 0.36 -6.13
N ALA A 762 -25.14 1.40 -6.36
CA ALA A 762 -23.69 1.26 -6.51
C ALA A 762 -23.05 0.68 -5.24
N ARG A 763 -23.41 1.22 -4.07
CA ARG A 763 -22.94 0.75 -2.76
C ARG A 763 -23.36 -0.69 -2.52
N HIS A 764 -24.62 -1.04 -2.77
CA HIS A 764 -25.13 -2.39 -2.60
C HIS A 764 -24.37 -3.40 -3.46
N ALA A 765 -24.14 -3.08 -4.74
CA ALA A 765 -23.40 -3.95 -5.64
C ALA A 765 -21.96 -4.19 -5.15
N VAL A 766 -21.27 -3.13 -4.69
CA VAL A 766 -19.91 -3.24 -4.14
C VAL A 766 -19.88 -4.12 -2.90
N ASP A 767 -20.83 -3.95 -1.98
CA ASP A 767 -20.91 -4.74 -0.76
C ASP A 767 -21.21 -6.23 -1.05
N GLU A 768 -22.15 -6.51 -1.97
CA GLU A 768 -22.48 -7.87 -2.39
C GLU A 768 -21.26 -8.58 -3.01
N ALA A 769 -20.58 -7.90 -3.93
CA ALA A 769 -19.42 -8.46 -4.64
C ALA A 769 -18.18 -8.63 -3.75
N TRP A 770 -18.09 -7.89 -2.64
CA TRP A 770 -16.99 -7.99 -1.68
C TRP A 770 -17.04 -9.28 -0.85
N LEU A 771 -18.24 -9.73 -0.46
CA LEU A 771 -18.40 -10.85 0.48
C LEU A 771 -17.73 -12.15 0.03
N PRO A 772 -17.83 -12.62 -1.24
CA PRO A 772 -17.10 -13.79 -1.69
C PRO A 772 -15.58 -13.58 -1.67
N LEU A 773 -15.10 -12.41 -2.13
CA LEU A 773 -13.68 -12.11 -2.21
C LEU A 773 -13.02 -12.07 -0.82
N GLN A 774 -13.69 -11.44 0.15
CA GLN A 774 -13.23 -11.35 1.54
C GLN A 774 -13.01 -12.74 2.18
N ARG A 775 -13.82 -13.73 1.81
CA ARG A 775 -13.69 -15.10 2.36
C ARG A 775 -12.53 -15.89 1.75
N LEU A 776 -12.12 -15.52 0.53
CA LEU A 776 -11.15 -16.27 -0.26
C LEU A 776 -9.72 -15.75 -0.11
N LEU A 777 -9.54 -14.47 0.23
CA LEU A 777 -8.23 -13.84 0.36
C LEU A 777 -7.83 -13.59 1.82
N PRO A 778 -6.53 -13.63 2.13
CA PRO A 778 -6.05 -13.22 3.45
C PRO A 778 -6.29 -11.72 3.67
N VAL A 779 -6.73 -11.36 4.87
CA VAL A 779 -6.84 -9.94 5.27
C VAL A 779 -5.43 -9.35 5.36
N ASN A 780 -5.09 -8.49 4.41
CA ASN A 780 -3.83 -7.75 4.34
C ASN A 780 -4.07 -6.28 3.97
N HIS A 781 -3.03 -5.47 4.06
CA HIS A 781 -3.10 -4.03 3.73
C HIS A 781 -3.79 -3.76 2.38
N HIS A 782 -3.51 -4.55 1.35
CA HIS A 782 -4.03 -4.33 0.01
C HIS A 782 -5.49 -4.78 -0.14
N THR A 783 -5.94 -5.84 0.54
CA THR A 783 -7.37 -6.17 0.62
C THR A 783 -8.17 -5.06 1.28
N VAL A 784 -7.64 -4.44 2.35
CA VAL A 784 -8.26 -3.30 3.03
C VAL A 784 -8.37 -2.12 2.08
N MET A 785 -7.30 -1.83 1.34
CA MET A 785 -7.30 -0.73 0.39
C MET A 785 -8.17 -0.97 -0.85
N ILE A 786 -8.27 -2.21 -1.34
CA ILE A 786 -9.15 -2.57 -2.45
C ILE A 786 -10.62 -2.47 -2.01
N ARG A 787 -10.93 -2.85 -0.76
CA ARG A 787 -12.24 -2.60 -0.15
C ARG A 787 -12.55 -1.10 -0.07
N ALA A 788 -11.58 -0.30 0.39
CA ALA A 788 -11.72 1.16 0.44
C ALA A 788 -11.94 1.76 -0.96
N LEU A 789 -11.24 1.27 -1.98
CA LEU A 789 -11.44 1.69 -3.37
C LEU A 789 -12.86 1.41 -3.88
N GLY A 790 -13.44 0.26 -3.54
CA GLY A 790 -14.83 -0.04 -3.88
C GLY A 790 -15.81 0.92 -3.21
N LEU A 791 -15.63 1.20 -1.92
CA LEU A 791 -16.45 2.17 -1.18
C LEU A 791 -16.31 3.59 -1.77
N TYR A 792 -15.07 4.03 -2.02
CA TYR A 792 -14.78 5.31 -2.67
C TYR A 792 -15.42 5.41 -4.07
N ALA A 793 -15.41 4.33 -4.86
CA ALA A 793 -16.05 4.30 -6.16
C ALA A 793 -17.58 4.45 -6.08
N ALA A 794 -18.21 3.98 -5.00
CA ALA A 794 -19.65 4.08 -4.78
C ALA A 794 -20.10 5.39 -4.11
N GLU A 795 -19.20 6.11 -3.42
CA GLU A 795 -19.56 7.25 -2.55
C GLU A 795 -18.80 8.54 -2.87
N ARG A 796 -18.18 8.61 -4.04
CA ARG A 796 -17.26 9.68 -4.52
C ARG A 796 -17.70 11.14 -4.27
N HIS A 797 -18.98 11.40 -4.00
CA HIS A 797 -19.59 12.73 -3.90
C HIS A 797 -20.41 12.96 -2.61
N GLN A 798 -20.30 12.08 -1.60
CA GLN A 798 -21.03 12.27 -0.32
C GLN A 798 -20.29 13.14 0.70
N ASP A 799 -19.05 13.55 0.43
CA ASP A 799 -18.17 14.26 1.38
C ASP A 799 -18.01 15.77 1.09
N GLU A 800 -18.89 16.36 0.27
CA GLU A 800 -19.13 17.82 0.18
C GLU A 800 -20.53 18.16 0.69
#